data_AF-A0A9W8QYL5-F1
#
_entry.id   AF-A0A9W8QYL5-F1
#
_cell.length_a   1.000
_cell.length_b   1.000
_cell.length_c   1.000
_cell.angle_alpha   90.00
_cell.angle_beta   90.00
_cell.angle_gamma   90.00
#
_symmetry.space_group_name_H-M   'P 1'
#
loop_
_entity.id
_entity.type
_entity.pdbx_description
1 polymer ?
#
loop_
_entity_poly.entity_id
_entity_poly.type
_entity_poly.pdbx_seq_one_letter_code
_entity_poly.pdbx_strand_id
1 'polypeptide(L)'
;MAAWETLGCLSNGGTLIMRGSDWSKALKQIEVLICTPSILAKYSPSDYPNLKVAATAGEPSSQKLADLWASHLKYFNCYGPTETTIVNTMQPHQAGQPLSIGRPTPGNIVYILNEFLSPVAVGEVGVVWAGGAGVARGYVDMPERTVERFRLDPFAQDGSNMYNTGDLCQWNHDGTLHILGRVDDQVKVKGFRVELDGVVASLNSCPAVDSASALLIDGEIHAFLTPLGCPLSDVQSHLKSRQPYYAMPTKYHFFDTLPMTQNGKIDKTALRLTASSPVKHMSADDEKTPFGLVRAPQPVHLGHARSDSSTSSATQFSTFSDSSDATLIDDHQVDLEKALPEKNYGKHARGLRYRALIIYRRLFSLVGLFNISAAIALILTGISREWLGNITAINLATAVLVRQEFVINALYTITCSVPKSWPLWIRSRCAKIYHLGGVHSGAAVSAGAWLLASNIADIACMYGSCANWGTQSIESKTISWVLSALFVAMIALAWPSMRKRHHDLFEKTHRFAGWTMLALFWAQTVLITRDSAPAGTSLGQACVRSVPFWLLAVATASVASSWMFLRKVPVQAEVLSNHAIRLHFDYTVPVNGSFTRLSYKPLMEWHSFATIPAPEAVNGRPKGYSLIVSNAGDWTKSTIQNGPSHIWTRGVPTCGVMRIATLFNRVVLIATGSGIGPVLGHIQNPSCATQLIWSTKQPEETFGKALCQTISDRIPNAVIHDTKKSGRPDLVKMGYNLAKSFQAEAVIIIANEKITKKVVYGLETRGVPAYGAIWDS
;
A
#
# COMPACT_ATOMS: atom_id res chain seq x y z
N MET A 1 2.59 19.62 13.22
CA MET A 1 1.27 20.30 13.26
C MET A 1 0.11 19.31 13.15
N ALA A 2 -0.05 18.53 12.07
CA ALA A 2 -1.18 17.58 11.94
C ALA A 2 -1.34 16.60 13.13
N ALA A 3 -0.23 16.07 13.67
CA ALA A 3 -0.27 15.20 14.85
C ALA A 3 -0.79 15.93 16.11
N TRP A 4 -0.48 17.21 16.26
CA TRP A 4 -0.99 18.05 17.35
C TRP A 4 -2.49 18.28 17.21
N GLU A 5 -2.95 18.66 16.01
CA GLU A 5 -4.38 18.85 15.73
C GLU A 5 -5.17 17.56 15.95
N THR A 6 -4.65 16.44 15.45
CA THR A 6 -5.32 15.13 15.54
C THR A 6 -5.38 14.63 16.99
N LEU A 7 -4.23 14.51 17.65
CA LEU A 7 -4.17 13.95 19.00
C LEU A 7 -4.74 14.93 20.02
N GLY A 8 -4.41 16.21 19.92
CA GLY A 8 -4.94 17.25 20.80
C GLY A 8 -6.47 17.32 20.74
N CYS A 9 -7.06 17.18 19.55
CA CYS A 9 -8.52 17.12 19.40
C CYS A 9 -9.11 15.82 19.95
N LEU A 10 -8.64 14.67 19.47
CA LEU A 10 -9.26 13.37 19.79
C LEU A 10 -9.06 12.95 21.25
N SER A 11 -7.91 13.28 21.85
CA SER A 11 -7.64 12.98 23.27
C SER A 11 -8.45 13.84 24.24
N ASN A 12 -9.06 14.94 23.77
CA ASN A 12 -9.87 15.84 24.61
C ASN A 12 -11.36 15.83 24.22
N GLY A 13 -11.82 14.83 23.45
CA GLY A 13 -13.22 14.70 23.05
C GLY A 13 -13.70 15.74 22.04
N GLY A 14 -12.79 16.43 21.35
CA GLY A 14 -13.11 17.43 20.33
C GLY A 14 -13.53 16.81 19.00
N THR A 15 -14.10 17.64 18.13
CA THR A 15 -14.43 17.27 16.75
C THR A 15 -13.35 17.78 15.79
N LEU A 16 -12.66 16.86 15.11
CA LEU A 16 -11.61 17.21 14.14
C LEU A 16 -12.23 17.54 12.78
N ILE A 17 -12.06 18.77 12.31
CA ILE A 17 -12.53 19.20 10.99
C ILE A 17 -11.43 18.99 9.95
N MET A 18 -11.62 18.04 9.05
CA MET A 18 -10.71 17.79 7.94
C MET A 18 -10.88 18.86 6.86
N ARG A 19 -9.93 19.78 6.75
CA ARG A 19 -9.97 20.82 5.72
C ARG A 19 -9.66 20.29 4.32
N GLY A 20 -10.27 20.90 3.32
CA GLY A 20 -9.87 20.75 1.92
C GLY A 20 -8.75 21.73 1.53
N SER A 21 -8.62 22.00 0.23
CA SER A 21 -7.75 23.06 -0.30
C SER A 21 -8.23 24.47 0.10
N ASP A 22 -9.55 24.67 0.21
CA ASP A 22 -10.16 25.89 0.73
C ASP A 22 -10.29 25.86 2.25
N TRP A 23 -9.47 26.66 2.94
CA TRP A 23 -9.47 26.76 4.41
C TRP A 23 -10.67 27.54 4.93
N SER A 24 -11.23 28.46 4.14
CA SER A 24 -12.24 29.42 4.60
C SER A 24 -13.48 28.72 5.16
N LYS A 25 -13.87 27.60 4.56
CA LYS A 25 -15.00 26.78 5.03
C LYS A 25 -14.72 26.09 6.37
N ALA A 26 -13.50 25.60 6.56
CA ALA A 26 -13.09 24.94 7.80
C ALA A 26 -12.92 25.96 8.93
N LEU A 27 -12.28 27.11 8.65
CA LEU A 27 -12.06 28.19 9.61
C LEU A 27 -13.37 28.73 10.21
N LYS A 28 -14.48 28.70 9.45
CA LYS A 28 -15.81 29.09 9.96
C LYS A 28 -16.44 28.10 10.95
N GLN A 29 -15.94 26.86 11.00
CA GLN A 29 -16.53 25.77 11.79
C GLN A 29 -15.72 25.41 13.04
N ILE A 30 -14.48 25.89 13.15
CA ILE A 30 -13.55 25.52 14.22
C ILE A 30 -13.43 26.63 15.27
N GLU A 31 -13.11 26.22 16.50
CA GLU A 31 -12.84 27.13 17.62
C GLU A 31 -11.35 27.27 17.92
N VAL A 32 -10.54 26.30 17.50
CA VAL A 32 -9.10 26.24 17.76
C VAL A 32 -8.35 25.98 16.46
N LEU A 33 -7.33 26.78 16.18
CA LEU A 33 -6.46 26.65 15.02
C LEU A 33 -5.00 26.63 15.46
N ILE A 34 -4.20 25.73 14.88
CA ILE A 34 -2.75 25.86 14.87
C ILE A 34 -2.26 25.84 13.42
N CYS A 35 -1.43 26.80 13.04
CA CYS A 35 -0.87 26.87 11.68
C CYS A 35 0.44 27.64 11.65
N THR A 36 0.97 27.90 10.46
CA THR A 36 2.15 28.78 10.32
C THR A 36 1.71 30.24 10.21
N PRO A 37 2.55 31.20 10.64
CA PRO A 37 2.32 32.62 10.43
C PRO A 37 1.98 32.97 8.98
N SER A 38 2.68 32.36 8.01
CA SER A 38 2.45 32.57 6.57
C SER A 38 1.06 32.17 6.09
N ILE A 39 0.42 31.20 6.75
CA ILE A 39 -0.96 30.83 6.44
C ILE A 39 -1.93 31.74 7.17
N LEU A 40 -1.70 31.99 8.46
CA LEU A 40 -2.58 32.83 9.27
C LEU A 40 -2.68 34.26 8.72
N ALA A 41 -1.58 34.79 8.17
CA ALA A 41 -1.51 36.13 7.58
C ALA A 41 -2.42 36.33 6.36
N LYS A 42 -2.96 35.26 5.77
CA LYS A 42 -3.89 35.34 4.63
C LYS A 42 -5.32 35.66 5.04
N TYR A 43 -5.61 35.62 6.33
CA TYR A 43 -6.96 35.68 6.89
C TYR A 43 -7.09 36.85 7.85
N SER A 44 -8.30 37.44 7.91
CA SER A 44 -8.65 38.46 8.91
C SER A 44 -9.42 37.82 10.06
N PRO A 45 -9.08 38.12 11.33
CA PRO A 45 -9.83 37.59 12.48
C PRO A 45 -11.31 37.97 12.47
N SER A 46 -11.66 39.13 11.90
CA SER A 46 -13.06 39.61 11.77
C SER A 46 -13.98 38.65 11.03
N ASP A 47 -13.43 37.87 10.11
CA ASP A 47 -14.21 37.01 9.22
C ASP A 47 -14.57 35.65 9.86
N TYR A 48 -13.97 35.36 11.02
CA TYR A 48 -14.05 34.05 11.69
C TYR A 48 -14.41 34.20 13.18
N PRO A 49 -15.63 34.69 13.51
CA PRO A 49 -16.04 34.98 14.90
C PRO A 49 -16.12 33.73 15.80
N ASN A 50 -16.20 32.54 15.22
CA ASN A 50 -16.22 31.28 15.97
C ASN A 50 -14.83 30.88 16.50
N LEU A 51 -13.75 31.43 15.95
CA LEU A 51 -12.40 31.07 16.34
C LEU A 51 -12.04 31.74 17.67
N LYS A 52 -11.78 30.93 18.69
CA LYS A 52 -11.48 31.36 20.07
C LYS A 52 -10.00 31.33 20.41
N VAL A 53 -9.25 30.45 19.74
CA VAL A 53 -7.81 30.26 19.96
C VAL A 53 -7.10 30.09 18.62
N ALA A 54 -6.01 30.83 18.43
CA ALA A 54 -5.09 30.62 17.33
C ALA A 54 -3.67 30.46 17.85
N ALA A 55 -2.95 29.48 17.34
CA ALA A 55 -1.55 29.26 17.63
C ALA A 55 -0.74 29.29 16.34
N THR A 56 0.40 29.99 16.35
CA THR A 56 1.38 29.92 15.26
C THR A 56 2.60 29.14 15.67
N ALA A 57 3.06 28.24 14.81
CA ALA A 57 4.27 27.46 15.00
C ALA A 57 4.97 27.22 13.65
N GLY A 58 6.20 26.72 13.70
CA GLY A 58 6.95 26.30 12.50
C GLY A 58 7.75 27.40 11.81
N GLU A 59 7.37 28.68 11.94
CA GLU A 59 8.12 29.85 11.45
C GLU A 59 8.09 30.98 12.49
N PRO A 60 9.05 31.92 12.47
CA PRO A 60 8.94 33.15 13.25
C PRO A 60 7.65 33.91 12.89
N SER A 61 6.86 34.28 13.89
CA SER A 61 5.72 35.18 13.71
C SER A 61 6.18 36.64 13.82
N SER A 62 5.44 37.54 13.18
CA SER A 62 5.67 38.98 13.33
C SER A 62 4.85 39.54 14.50
N GLN A 63 5.39 40.56 15.16
CA GLN A 63 4.69 41.31 16.20
C GLN A 63 3.30 41.78 15.72
N LYS A 64 3.24 42.37 14.53
CA LYS A 64 2.00 42.88 13.91
C LYS A 64 0.94 41.79 13.75
N LEU A 65 1.32 40.60 13.29
CA LEU A 65 0.38 39.49 13.12
C LEU A 65 -0.12 38.99 14.48
N ALA A 66 0.80 38.82 15.44
CA ALA A 66 0.46 38.37 16.77
C ALA A 66 -0.51 39.35 17.47
N ASP A 67 -0.24 40.66 17.42
CA ASP A 67 -1.09 41.69 18.02
C ASP A 67 -2.49 41.73 17.40
N LEU A 68 -2.58 41.64 16.06
CA LEU A 68 -3.86 41.63 15.34
C LEU A 68 -4.78 40.48 15.77
N TRP A 69 -4.22 39.27 15.90
CA TRP A 69 -5.00 38.11 16.30
C TRP A 69 -5.26 38.08 17.80
N ALA A 70 -4.30 38.51 18.63
CA ALA A 70 -4.45 38.62 20.07
C ALA A 70 -5.52 39.63 20.50
N SER A 71 -5.82 40.65 19.67
CA SER A 71 -6.88 41.62 19.96
C SER A 71 -8.30 41.04 19.77
N HIS A 72 -8.43 39.88 19.12
CA HIS A 72 -9.72 39.25 18.81
C HIS A 72 -9.93 37.92 19.54
N LEU A 73 -8.85 37.18 19.83
CA LEU A 73 -8.89 35.85 20.42
C LEU A 73 -7.63 35.54 21.24
N LYS A 74 -7.57 34.36 21.88
CA LYS A 74 -6.34 33.93 22.56
C LYS A 74 -5.30 33.48 21.54
N TYR A 75 -4.27 34.29 21.33
CA TYR A 75 -3.18 33.99 20.42
C TYR A 75 -1.99 33.38 21.15
N PHE A 76 -1.38 32.34 20.56
CA PHE A 76 -0.16 31.71 21.06
C PHE A 76 0.93 31.75 20.00
N ASN A 77 2.14 32.14 20.40
CA ASN A 77 3.33 31.94 19.60
C ASN A 77 4.12 30.76 20.17
N CYS A 78 4.18 29.67 19.41
CA CYS A 78 4.72 28.40 19.86
C CYS A 78 6.07 28.12 19.20
N TYR A 79 6.97 27.52 19.96
CA TYR A 79 8.25 27.04 19.46
C TYR A 79 8.44 25.57 19.85
N GLY A 80 9.01 24.80 18.94
CA GLY A 80 9.30 23.40 19.15
C GLY A 80 9.81 22.75 17.86
N PRO A 81 10.97 22.08 17.89
CA PRO A 81 11.38 21.19 16.81
C PRO A 81 10.55 19.89 16.80
N THR A 82 10.72 19.09 15.74
CA THR A 82 10.06 17.78 15.63
C THR A 82 10.56 16.83 16.72
N GLU A 83 11.85 16.94 17.04
CA GLU A 83 12.62 16.15 18.00
C GLU A 83 12.19 16.36 19.45
N THR A 84 11.37 17.38 19.73
CA THR A 84 10.78 17.64 21.05
C THR A 84 9.26 17.48 21.02
N THR A 85 8.74 16.66 20.09
CA THR A 85 7.30 16.38 19.95
C THR A 85 6.45 17.64 19.81
N ILE A 86 6.75 18.41 18.75
CA ILE A 86 5.91 19.47 18.18
C ILE A 86 5.98 20.82 18.90
N VAL A 87 5.65 20.93 20.20
CA VAL A 87 5.66 22.20 20.94
C VAL A 87 6.44 22.06 22.23
N ASN A 88 7.59 22.75 22.30
CA ASN A 88 8.47 22.79 23.46
C ASN A 88 8.15 23.96 24.39
N THR A 89 7.85 25.14 23.81
CA THR A 89 7.51 26.35 24.56
C THR A 89 6.31 27.04 23.94
N MET A 90 5.48 27.64 24.80
CA MET A 90 4.39 28.51 24.36
C MET A 90 3.91 29.37 25.52
N GLN A 91 3.30 30.51 25.19
CA GLN A 91 2.49 31.28 26.12
C GLN A 91 1.45 32.12 25.36
N PRO A 92 0.34 32.53 26.00
CA PRO A 92 -0.57 33.48 25.42
C PRO A 92 0.14 34.83 25.19
N HIS A 93 0.02 35.36 23.97
CA HIS A 93 0.49 36.71 23.63
C HIS A 93 -0.55 37.74 24.07
N GLN A 94 -0.07 38.88 24.56
CA GLN A 94 -0.91 40.04 24.85
C GLN A 94 -0.60 41.14 23.83
N ALA A 95 -1.63 41.67 23.18
CA ALA A 95 -1.45 42.69 22.16
C ALA A 95 -0.69 43.91 22.71
N GLY A 96 0.34 44.34 22.00
CA GLY A 96 1.20 45.48 22.39
C GLY A 96 2.36 45.11 23.31
N GLN A 97 2.45 43.87 23.81
CA GLN A 97 3.65 43.39 24.51
C GLN A 97 4.68 42.81 23.53
N PRO A 98 5.98 42.80 23.85
CA PRO A 98 6.98 42.17 23.00
C PRO A 98 6.69 40.67 22.76
N LEU A 99 6.74 40.26 21.49
CA LEU A 99 6.49 38.88 21.10
C LEU A 99 7.62 37.95 21.59
N SER A 100 7.21 36.91 22.32
CA SER A 100 8.09 35.85 22.82
C SER A 100 7.60 34.48 22.35
N ILE A 101 8.47 33.47 22.39
CA ILE A 101 8.10 32.06 22.20
C ILE A 101 7.67 31.38 23.51
N GLY A 102 7.60 32.15 24.60
CA GLY A 102 7.04 31.76 25.88
C GLY A 102 7.96 30.95 26.77
N ARG A 103 7.33 30.14 27.63
CA ARG A 103 7.99 29.29 28.63
C ARG A 103 7.83 27.81 28.26
N PRO A 104 8.63 26.89 28.84
CA PRO A 104 8.47 25.46 28.61
C PRO A 104 7.04 24.97 28.90
N THR A 105 6.49 24.13 28.03
CA THR A 105 5.19 23.47 28.25
C THR A 105 5.29 22.38 29.32
N PRO A 106 4.17 21.94 29.94
CA PRO A 106 4.20 20.91 30.97
C PRO A 106 4.93 19.64 30.52
N GLY A 107 5.88 19.17 31.33
CA GLY A 107 6.69 17.99 31.04
C GLY A 107 7.91 18.25 30.14
N ASN A 108 8.10 19.47 29.63
CA ASN A 108 9.29 19.87 28.90
C ASN A 108 10.20 20.77 29.74
N ILE A 109 11.49 20.69 29.48
CA ILE A 109 12.54 21.48 30.14
C ILE A 109 13.35 22.18 29.05
N VAL A 110 13.75 23.43 29.30
CA VAL A 110 14.63 24.18 28.39
C VAL A 110 15.85 24.67 29.15
N TYR A 111 17.02 24.38 28.61
CA TYR A 111 18.30 24.95 29.04
C TYR A 111 18.85 25.84 27.94
N ILE A 112 19.44 26.97 28.33
CA ILE A 112 20.23 27.81 27.43
C ILE A 112 21.69 27.62 27.84
N LEU A 113 22.45 26.91 27.00
CA LEU A 113 23.79 26.46 27.33
C LEU A 113 24.83 27.14 26.43
N ASN A 114 26.02 27.37 26.98
CA ASN A 114 27.19 27.76 26.20
C ASN A 114 27.86 26.55 25.51
N GLU A 115 28.98 26.79 24.82
CA GLU A 115 29.76 25.76 24.12
C GLU A 115 30.34 24.66 25.03
N PHE A 116 30.47 24.94 26.33
CA PHE A 116 30.93 24.00 27.35
C PHE A 116 29.77 23.28 28.07
N LEU A 117 28.54 23.36 27.54
CA LEU A 117 27.32 22.80 28.13
C LEU A 117 26.99 23.33 29.54
N SER A 118 27.45 24.54 29.86
CA SER A 118 27.12 25.21 31.11
C SER A 118 25.96 26.20 30.91
N PRO A 119 24.99 26.30 31.83
CA PRO A 119 23.91 27.28 31.75
C PRO A 119 24.45 28.71 31.72
N VAL A 120 23.90 29.53 30.82
CA VAL A 120 24.21 30.97 30.74
C VAL A 120 23.33 31.78 31.69
N ALA A 121 23.73 33.01 32.02
CA ALA A 121 22.92 33.89 32.85
C ALA A 121 21.65 34.39 32.11
N VAL A 122 20.66 34.87 32.85
CA VAL A 122 19.48 35.51 32.25
C VAL A 122 19.91 36.72 31.42
N GLY A 123 19.40 36.82 30.19
CA GLY A 123 19.78 37.86 29.21
C GLY A 123 20.96 37.49 28.32
N GLU A 124 21.74 36.44 28.65
CA GLU A 124 22.83 35.99 27.80
C GLU A 124 22.36 35.02 26.72
N VAL A 125 23.05 35.06 25.57
CA VAL A 125 22.75 34.22 24.42
C VAL A 125 23.44 32.87 24.56
N GLY A 126 22.70 31.79 24.31
CA GLY A 126 23.25 30.45 24.19
C GLY A 126 22.41 29.56 23.29
N VAL A 127 22.82 28.30 23.17
CA VAL A 127 22.10 27.30 22.38
C VAL A 127 21.01 26.66 23.22
N VAL A 128 19.82 26.51 22.65
CA VAL A 128 18.69 25.83 23.28
C VAL A 128 18.92 24.32 23.30
N TRP A 129 18.92 23.76 24.50
CA TRP A 129 18.81 22.33 24.77
C TRP A 129 17.46 22.01 25.38
N ALA A 130 16.78 21.02 24.83
CA ALA A 130 15.46 20.60 25.28
C ALA A 130 15.54 19.28 26.06
N GLY A 131 15.02 19.26 27.27
CA GLY A 131 14.89 18.08 28.13
C GLY A 131 13.43 17.72 28.38
N GLY A 132 13.20 16.63 29.12
CA GLY A 132 11.88 16.20 29.55
C GLY A 132 11.15 15.25 28.59
N ALA A 133 9.87 15.03 28.85
CA ALA A 133 9.06 13.96 28.25
C ALA A 133 8.81 14.15 26.74
N GLY A 134 8.93 15.37 26.22
CA GLY A 134 8.77 15.65 24.79
C GLY A 134 9.96 15.23 23.94
N VAL A 135 11.11 14.95 24.53
CA VAL A 135 12.34 14.57 23.78
C VAL A 135 12.16 13.22 23.10
N ALA A 136 12.41 13.20 21.79
CA ALA A 136 12.35 12.00 20.98
C ALA A 136 13.47 11.01 21.35
N ARG A 137 13.27 9.73 21.02
CA ARG A 137 14.30 8.69 21.24
C ARG A 137 15.55 8.86 20.37
N GLY A 138 15.46 9.61 19.27
CA GLY A 138 16.52 9.77 18.29
C GLY A 138 16.01 9.68 16.85
N TYR A 139 16.95 9.64 15.91
CA TYR A 139 16.69 9.49 14.48
C TYR A 139 16.71 8.01 14.08
N VAL A 140 15.72 7.57 13.30
CA VAL A 140 15.61 6.18 12.82
C VAL A 140 16.78 5.88 11.87
N ASP A 141 17.47 4.76 12.12
CA ASP A 141 18.63 4.28 11.34
C ASP A 141 19.78 5.30 11.19
N MET A 142 19.88 6.27 12.11
CA MET A 142 20.95 7.27 12.14
C MET A 142 21.54 7.40 13.55
N PRO A 143 22.22 6.34 14.06
CA PRO A 143 22.76 6.33 15.42
C PRO A 143 23.83 7.42 15.64
N GLU A 144 24.67 7.68 14.63
CA GLU A 144 25.73 8.71 14.71
C GLU A 144 25.14 10.11 14.91
N ARG A 145 24.17 10.52 14.06
CA ARG A 145 23.44 11.79 14.22
C ARG A 145 22.65 11.85 15.52
N THR A 146 22.14 10.71 15.98
CA THR A 146 21.41 10.63 17.26
C THR A 146 22.35 10.95 18.42
N VAL A 147 23.51 10.32 18.50
CA VAL A 147 24.47 10.57 19.60
C VAL A 147 25.06 11.99 19.53
N GLU A 148 25.17 12.57 18.33
CA GLU A 148 25.63 13.95 18.16
C GLU A 148 24.65 14.96 18.79
N ARG A 149 23.34 14.79 18.54
CA ARG A 149 22.31 15.76 18.92
C ARG A 149 21.56 15.42 20.21
N PHE A 150 21.50 14.16 20.60
CA PHE A 150 20.84 13.70 21.83
C PHE A 150 21.90 13.22 22.82
N ARG A 151 22.02 13.90 23.95
CA ARG A 151 23.00 13.58 25.01
C ARG A 151 22.28 13.32 26.32
N LEU A 152 22.92 12.56 27.21
CA LEU A 152 22.44 12.40 28.57
C LEU A 152 22.24 13.77 29.22
N ASP A 153 21.10 13.99 29.86
CA ASP A 153 20.78 15.22 30.58
C ASP A 153 21.46 15.21 31.96
N PRO A 154 22.53 16.01 32.17
CA PRO A 154 23.22 16.04 33.45
C PRO A 154 22.42 16.76 34.55
N PHE A 155 21.38 17.51 34.19
CA PHE A 155 20.58 18.31 35.11
C PHE A 155 19.36 17.54 35.65
N ALA A 156 18.86 16.56 34.91
CA ALA A 156 17.68 15.77 35.30
C ALA A 156 17.97 14.63 36.31
N GLN A 157 19.20 14.10 36.32
CA GLN A 157 19.65 13.00 37.20
C GLN A 157 18.81 11.71 37.15
N ASP A 158 17.97 11.53 36.13
CA ASP A 158 17.04 10.40 35.98
C ASP A 158 17.42 9.44 34.83
N GLY A 159 18.55 9.70 34.17
CA GLY A 159 19.02 8.93 33.01
C GLY A 159 18.36 9.32 31.69
N SER A 160 17.54 10.39 31.66
CA SER A 160 16.95 10.90 30.43
C SER A 160 17.98 11.62 29.53
N ASN A 161 17.64 11.75 28.26
CA ASN A 161 18.43 12.53 27.29
C ASN A 161 17.84 13.93 27.10
N MET A 162 18.71 14.90 26.85
CA MET A 162 18.38 16.21 26.30
C MET A 162 18.80 16.31 24.82
N TYR A 163 18.11 17.14 24.07
CA TYR A 163 18.30 17.36 22.63
C TYR A 163 18.85 18.76 22.33
N ASN A 164 19.93 18.84 21.56
CA ASN A 164 20.48 20.09 21.03
C ASN A 164 19.68 20.56 19.82
N THR A 165 18.93 21.65 19.98
CA THR A 165 18.07 22.17 18.92
C THR A 165 18.81 22.89 17.79
N GLY A 166 20.02 23.41 18.07
CA GLY A 166 20.78 24.34 17.23
C GLY A 166 20.19 25.75 17.14
N ASP A 167 19.15 26.07 17.91
CA ASP A 167 18.57 27.42 17.95
C ASP A 167 19.29 28.28 19.01
N LEU A 168 19.55 29.55 18.68
CA LEU A 168 20.10 30.54 19.60
C LEU A 168 18.96 31.29 20.28
N CYS A 169 18.96 31.29 21.61
CA CYS A 169 17.98 32.01 22.43
C CYS A 169 18.64 32.66 23.64
N GLN A 170 17.90 33.55 24.28
CA GLN A 170 18.19 34.08 25.61
C GLN A 170 16.95 34.06 26.48
N TRP A 171 17.15 33.92 27.80
CA TRP A 171 16.09 34.13 28.78
C TRP A 171 15.83 35.63 28.99
N ASN A 172 14.57 36.02 28.98
CA ASN A 172 14.14 37.31 29.47
C ASN A 172 14.00 37.29 31.00
N HIS A 173 14.06 38.45 31.65
CA HIS A 173 13.89 38.57 33.10
C HIS A 173 12.52 38.12 33.60
N ASP A 174 11.51 38.14 32.73
CA ASP A 174 10.16 37.62 33.03
C ASP A 174 10.07 36.09 32.87
N GLY A 175 11.19 35.40 32.62
CA GLY A 175 11.26 33.95 32.47
C GLY A 175 10.70 33.44 31.13
N THR A 176 10.54 34.32 30.13
CA THR A 176 10.15 33.95 28.76
C THR A 176 11.37 33.86 27.86
N LEU A 177 11.25 33.19 26.72
CA LEU A 177 12.36 33.02 25.79
C LEU A 177 12.26 33.94 24.58
N HIS A 178 13.40 34.51 24.19
CA HIS A 178 13.56 35.24 22.94
C HIS A 178 14.49 34.47 22.01
N ILE A 179 14.03 34.23 20.78
CA ILE A 179 14.76 33.48 19.76
C ILE A 179 15.52 34.42 18.82
N LEU A 180 16.80 34.16 18.62
CA LEU A 180 17.74 35.02 17.89
C LEU A 180 18.17 34.43 16.54
N GLY A 181 18.01 33.12 16.34
CA GLY A 181 18.36 32.47 15.08
C GLY A 181 18.86 31.05 15.30
N ARG A 182 19.77 30.61 14.42
CA ARG A 182 20.36 29.27 14.44
C ARG A 182 21.87 29.32 14.29
N VAL A 183 22.53 28.29 14.83
CA VAL A 183 23.98 28.09 14.64
C VAL A 183 24.32 27.36 13.34
N ASP A 184 23.36 26.66 12.74
CA ASP A 184 23.54 25.83 11.54
C ASP A 184 22.70 26.33 10.34
N ASP A 185 22.94 25.76 9.16
CA ASP A 185 22.28 26.11 7.89
C ASP A 185 20.86 25.54 7.75
N GLN A 186 20.24 25.12 8.85
CA GLN A 186 18.85 24.67 8.79
C GLN A 186 17.93 25.88 8.66
N VAL A 187 17.04 25.83 7.69
CA VAL A 187 16.15 26.94 7.36
C VAL A 187 14.69 26.52 7.46
N LYS A 188 13.81 27.50 7.64
CA LYS A 188 12.36 27.28 7.64
C LYS A 188 11.77 27.82 6.34
N VAL A 189 11.12 26.94 5.58
CA VAL A 189 10.52 27.26 4.29
C VAL A 189 9.09 26.73 4.26
N LYS A 190 8.12 27.62 4.08
CA LYS A 190 6.68 27.29 4.00
C LYS A 190 6.17 26.51 5.22
N GLY A 191 6.76 26.73 6.40
CA GLY A 191 6.41 26.07 7.64
C GLY A 191 7.16 24.79 7.94
N PHE A 192 8.03 24.37 7.03
CA PHE A 192 8.80 23.14 7.15
C PHE A 192 10.26 23.45 7.48
N ARG A 193 10.84 22.62 8.35
CA ARG A 193 12.27 22.64 8.63
C ARG A 193 12.99 21.92 7.50
N VAL A 194 13.90 22.61 6.83
CA VAL A 194 14.67 22.13 5.69
C VAL A 194 16.16 22.20 6.04
N GLU A 195 16.84 21.06 5.97
CA GLU A 195 18.31 21.02 6.02
C GLU A 195 18.83 21.35 4.61
N LEU A 196 19.48 22.51 4.44
CA LEU A 196 20.04 22.89 3.14
C LEU A 196 21.09 21.88 2.66
N ASP A 197 21.83 21.26 3.58
CA ASP A 197 22.77 20.18 3.26
C ASP A 197 22.08 18.96 2.63
N GLY A 198 20.85 18.64 3.04
CA GLY A 198 20.05 17.59 2.41
C GLY A 198 19.66 17.94 0.98
N VAL A 199 19.33 19.20 0.73
CA VAL A 199 19.07 19.74 -0.63
C VAL A 199 20.34 19.68 -1.47
N VAL A 200 21.48 20.12 -0.92
CA VAL A 200 22.80 20.08 -1.57
C VAL A 200 23.23 18.65 -1.87
N ALA A 201 23.13 17.72 -0.93
CA ALA A 201 23.46 16.31 -1.14
C ALA A 201 22.57 15.70 -2.23
N SER A 202 21.30 16.09 -2.30
CA SER A 202 20.39 15.62 -3.36
C SER A 202 20.73 16.21 -4.72
N LEU A 203 21.12 17.49 -4.78
CA LEU A 203 21.65 18.12 -5.99
C LEU A 203 22.94 17.45 -6.46
N ASN A 204 23.90 17.22 -5.57
CA ASN A 204 25.18 16.54 -5.86
C ASN A 204 24.99 15.06 -6.24
N SER A 205 23.91 14.42 -5.80
CA SER A 205 23.59 13.05 -6.25
C SER A 205 23.06 12.99 -7.70
N CYS A 206 22.81 14.14 -8.33
CA CYS A 206 22.39 14.20 -9.72
C CYS A 206 23.63 13.98 -10.62
N PRO A 207 23.63 12.96 -11.51
CA PRO A 207 24.77 12.67 -12.38
C PRO A 207 25.20 13.83 -13.29
N ALA A 208 24.34 14.85 -13.41
CA ALA A 208 24.53 15.97 -14.29
C ALA A 208 24.93 17.27 -13.57
N VAL A 209 25.24 17.18 -12.27
CA VAL A 209 25.74 18.26 -11.42
C VAL A 209 27.10 17.83 -10.86
N ASP A 210 28.14 18.62 -11.11
CA ASP A 210 29.49 18.37 -10.60
C ASP A 210 29.63 18.81 -9.14
N SER A 211 29.11 20.01 -8.83
CA SER A 211 29.05 20.54 -7.46
C SER A 211 27.86 21.46 -7.27
N ALA A 212 27.33 21.50 -6.04
CA ALA A 212 26.18 22.31 -5.67
C ALA A 212 26.31 22.94 -4.29
N SER A 213 25.62 24.06 -4.11
CA SER A 213 25.37 24.76 -2.85
C SER A 213 23.92 25.26 -2.84
N ALA A 214 23.35 25.47 -1.65
CA ALA A 214 22.03 26.05 -1.50
C ALA A 214 22.03 27.12 -0.40
N LEU A 215 21.30 28.21 -0.63
CA LEU A 215 21.10 29.29 0.34
C LEU A 215 19.62 29.68 0.41
N LEU A 216 19.19 30.14 1.58
CA LEU A 216 17.93 30.86 1.71
C LEU A 216 18.18 32.36 1.48
N ILE A 217 17.49 32.94 0.51
CA ILE A 217 17.54 34.36 0.16
C ILE A 217 16.09 34.84 0.03
N ASP A 218 15.71 35.87 0.77
CA ASP A 218 14.35 36.45 0.78
C ASP A 218 13.21 35.42 1.00
N GLY A 219 13.45 34.39 1.83
CA GLY A 219 12.47 33.34 2.13
C GLY A 219 12.38 32.24 1.06
N GLU A 220 13.22 32.29 0.03
CA GLU A 220 13.28 31.35 -1.08
C GLU A 220 14.59 30.57 -1.10
N ILE A 221 14.52 29.26 -1.38
CA ILE A 221 15.73 28.43 -1.57
C ILE A 221 16.30 28.72 -2.96
N HIS A 222 17.54 29.20 -3.00
CA HIS A 222 18.34 29.36 -4.20
C HIS A 222 19.37 28.22 -4.27
N ALA A 223 19.43 27.52 -5.41
CA ALA A 223 20.46 26.54 -5.71
C ALA A 223 21.55 27.17 -6.60
N PHE A 224 22.80 26.87 -6.28
CA PHE A 224 23.98 27.28 -7.03
C PHE A 224 24.69 26.01 -7.48
N LEU A 225 24.92 25.82 -8.78
CA LEU A 225 25.36 24.54 -9.34
C LEU A 225 26.37 24.70 -10.47
N THR A 226 27.26 23.72 -10.58
CA THR A 226 28.16 23.53 -11.73
C THR A 226 27.63 22.38 -12.59
N PRO A 227 27.05 22.67 -13.77
CA PRO A 227 26.38 21.66 -14.59
C PRO A 227 27.38 20.87 -15.48
N LEU A 228 27.09 19.58 -15.71
CA LEU A 228 27.86 18.70 -16.62
C LEU A 228 27.22 18.56 -18.02
N GLY A 229 26.45 19.56 -18.46
CA GLY A 229 25.88 19.62 -19.82
C GLY A 229 24.46 19.04 -20.00
N CYS A 230 23.63 19.01 -18.95
CA CYS A 230 22.22 18.60 -19.02
C CYS A 230 21.24 19.80 -18.95
N PRO A 231 19.97 19.61 -19.37
CA PRO A 231 18.93 20.59 -19.14
C PRO A 231 18.48 20.65 -17.67
N LEU A 232 18.13 21.85 -17.20
CA LEU A 232 17.66 22.10 -15.82
C LEU A 232 16.46 21.22 -15.40
N SER A 233 15.62 20.83 -16.37
CA SER A 233 14.49 19.92 -16.17
C SER A 233 14.88 18.60 -15.52
N ASP A 234 16.08 18.09 -15.84
CA ASP A 234 16.56 16.80 -15.36
C ASP A 234 17.03 16.92 -13.92
N VAL A 235 17.71 18.02 -13.57
CA VAL A 235 18.10 18.35 -12.19
C VAL A 235 16.87 18.55 -11.31
N GLN A 236 15.86 19.27 -11.81
CA GLN A 236 14.60 19.48 -11.09
C GLN A 236 13.83 18.17 -10.88
N SER A 237 13.76 17.32 -11.91
CA SER A 237 13.09 16.01 -11.83
C SER A 237 13.80 15.07 -10.85
N HIS A 238 15.14 15.05 -10.88
CA HIS A 238 15.97 14.26 -9.97
C HIS A 238 15.83 14.72 -8.50
N LEU A 239 15.74 16.02 -8.28
CA LEU A 239 15.54 16.59 -6.94
C LEU A 239 14.12 16.33 -6.43
N LYS A 240 13.10 16.47 -7.30
CA LYS A 240 11.68 16.26 -6.95
C LYS A 240 11.36 14.83 -6.52
N SER A 241 12.13 13.83 -6.97
CA SER A 241 11.96 12.44 -6.53
C SER A 241 12.59 12.14 -5.16
N ARG A 242 13.45 13.03 -4.65
CA ARG A 242 14.23 12.83 -3.42
C ARG A 242 13.93 13.84 -2.31
N GLN A 243 13.44 15.01 -2.68
CA GLN A 243 13.11 16.08 -1.76
C GLN A 243 11.62 16.38 -1.79
N PRO A 244 11.01 16.67 -0.63
CA PRO A 244 9.62 17.09 -0.56
C PRO A 244 9.44 18.45 -1.26
N TYR A 245 8.21 18.74 -1.70
CA TYR A 245 7.89 19.94 -2.49
C TYR A 245 8.30 21.28 -1.83
N TYR A 246 8.41 21.33 -0.50
CA TYR A 246 8.81 22.53 0.26
C TYR A 246 10.33 22.73 0.34
N ALA A 247 11.14 21.70 0.09
CA ALA A 247 12.59 21.75 0.07
C ALA A 247 13.15 22.00 -1.34
N MET A 248 12.28 22.16 -2.33
CA MET A 248 12.65 22.46 -3.72
C MET A 248 13.15 23.91 -3.86
N PRO A 249 14.33 24.13 -4.47
CA PRO A 249 14.79 25.45 -4.89
C PRO A 249 13.81 26.10 -5.86
N THR A 250 13.63 27.41 -5.72
CA THR A 250 12.81 28.24 -6.60
C THR A 250 13.65 28.94 -7.66
N LYS A 251 14.93 29.20 -7.37
CA LYS A 251 15.90 29.80 -8.30
C LYS A 251 17.14 28.91 -8.42
N TYR A 252 17.69 28.86 -9.63
CA TYR A 252 18.86 28.05 -9.98
C TYR A 252 19.88 28.96 -10.66
N HIS A 253 21.11 28.96 -10.14
CA HIS A 253 22.23 29.80 -10.59
C HIS A 253 23.37 28.89 -11.03
N PHE A 254 23.94 29.14 -12.21
CA PHE A 254 24.95 28.26 -12.81
C PHE A 254 26.35 28.89 -12.77
N PHE A 255 27.35 28.07 -12.45
CA PHE A 255 28.75 28.47 -12.32
C PHE A 255 29.66 27.46 -13.00
N ASP A 256 30.71 27.93 -13.68
CA ASP A 256 31.77 27.03 -14.16
C ASP A 256 32.52 26.38 -12.98
N THR A 257 32.71 27.14 -11.89
CA THR A 257 33.22 26.67 -10.60
C THR A 257 32.61 27.49 -9.46
N LEU A 258 32.21 26.84 -8.37
CA LEU A 258 31.66 27.56 -7.20
C LEU A 258 32.75 28.38 -6.50
N PRO A 259 32.47 29.65 -6.11
CA PRO A 259 33.45 30.49 -5.43
C PRO A 259 33.83 29.90 -4.08
N MET A 260 35.12 29.90 -3.76
CA MET A 260 35.68 29.39 -2.51
C MET A 260 36.38 30.50 -1.73
N THR A 261 36.30 30.42 -0.40
CA THR A 261 37.06 31.21 0.57
C THR A 261 38.55 30.83 0.54
N GLN A 262 39.41 31.65 1.15
CA GLN A 262 40.86 31.38 1.28
C GLN A 262 41.17 30.04 1.99
N ASN A 263 40.21 29.49 2.76
CA ASN A 263 40.32 28.22 3.46
C ASN A 263 39.73 27.03 2.66
N GLY A 264 39.42 27.20 1.37
CA GLY A 264 38.89 26.13 0.51
C GLY A 264 37.43 25.72 0.77
N LYS A 265 36.68 26.51 1.55
CA LYS A 265 35.22 26.32 1.75
C LYS A 265 34.42 27.17 0.77
N ILE A 266 33.21 26.76 0.40
CA ILE A 266 32.31 27.56 -0.45
C ILE A 266 32.04 28.95 0.16
N ASP A 267 32.27 30.01 -0.62
CA ASP A 267 32.05 31.39 -0.21
C ASP A 267 30.57 31.77 -0.38
N LYS A 268 29.80 31.57 0.70
CA LYS A 268 28.37 31.89 0.74
C LYS A 268 28.08 33.38 0.62
N THR A 269 29.01 34.25 0.99
CA THR A 269 28.85 35.70 0.88
C THR A 269 28.94 36.11 -0.59
N ALA A 270 29.92 35.58 -1.32
CA ALA A 270 30.03 35.76 -2.77
C ALA A 270 28.80 35.22 -3.52
N LEU A 271 28.30 34.02 -3.16
CA LEU A 271 27.08 33.47 -3.75
C LEU A 271 25.85 34.36 -3.51
N ARG A 272 25.69 34.90 -2.30
CA ARG A 272 24.57 35.79 -1.96
C ARG A 272 24.63 37.10 -2.74
N LEU A 273 25.81 37.71 -2.89
CA LEU A 273 26.00 38.94 -3.68
C LEU A 273 25.66 38.74 -5.17
N THR A 274 26.02 37.59 -5.73
CA THR A 274 25.69 37.24 -7.13
C THR A 274 24.18 37.09 -7.32
N ALA A 275 23.49 36.49 -6.35
CA ALA A 275 22.03 36.35 -6.40
C ALA A 275 21.27 37.67 -6.19
N SER A 276 21.90 38.69 -5.59
CA SER A 276 21.33 40.01 -5.34
C SER A 276 21.62 41.05 -6.44
N SER A 277 22.42 40.71 -7.46
CA SER A 277 22.68 41.59 -8.61
C SER A 277 21.57 41.47 -9.67
N PRO A 278 21.06 42.57 -10.26
CA PRO A 278 19.96 42.51 -11.22
C PRO A 278 20.48 41.99 -12.57
N VAL A 279 20.20 40.72 -12.89
CA VAL A 279 20.41 40.15 -14.23
C VAL A 279 19.06 40.00 -14.94
N LYS A 280 19.02 40.45 -16.21
CA LYS A 280 17.87 40.45 -17.14
C LYS A 280 17.00 39.20 -17.03
N HIS A 281 15.69 39.40 -16.84
CA HIS A 281 14.68 38.37 -17.05
C HIS A 281 14.74 37.85 -18.49
N MET A 282 15.06 36.56 -18.67
CA MET A 282 14.70 35.80 -19.87
C MET A 282 13.28 35.26 -19.69
N SER A 283 12.40 35.58 -20.62
CA SER A 283 11.01 35.11 -20.70
C SER A 283 10.91 33.67 -21.21
N ALA A 284 9.78 33.03 -20.88
CA ALA A 284 9.55 31.58 -20.93
C ALA A 284 9.37 30.93 -22.32
N ASP A 285 9.94 31.46 -23.40
CA ASP A 285 9.72 30.93 -24.76
C ASP A 285 10.96 30.33 -25.46
N ASP A 286 12.13 30.24 -24.81
CA ASP A 286 13.34 29.64 -25.41
C ASP A 286 13.65 28.25 -24.83
N GLU A 287 12.73 27.29 -24.94
CA GLU A 287 13.04 25.86 -24.83
C GLU A 287 13.51 25.32 -26.19
N LYS A 288 14.80 25.49 -26.50
CA LYS A 288 15.65 24.60 -27.35
C LYS A 288 16.92 25.35 -27.77
N THR A 289 17.99 25.24 -26.99
CA THR A 289 19.35 25.39 -27.50
C THR A 289 20.36 24.72 -26.55
N PRO A 290 21.35 23.96 -27.05
CA PRO A 290 22.49 23.54 -26.24
C PRO A 290 23.33 24.78 -25.90
N PHE A 291 23.66 24.98 -24.63
CA PHE A 291 24.31 26.17 -24.11
C PHE A 291 25.67 26.44 -24.79
N GLY A 292 25.80 27.64 -25.37
CA GLY A 292 27.03 28.14 -25.98
C GLY A 292 27.90 28.93 -25.00
N LEU A 293 29.22 28.75 -25.14
CA LEU A 293 30.32 29.37 -24.41
C LEU A 293 30.20 30.90 -24.26
N VAL A 294 30.20 31.39 -23.02
CA VAL A 294 30.55 32.77 -22.71
C VAL A 294 31.95 32.79 -22.07
N ARG A 295 32.87 33.53 -22.70
CA ARG A 295 34.30 33.59 -22.39
C ARG A 295 34.56 34.52 -21.20
N ALA A 296 35.20 34.02 -20.14
CA ALA A 296 35.72 34.84 -19.05
C ALA A 296 37.04 35.57 -19.43
N PRO A 297 37.37 36.73 -18.84
CA PRO A 297 38.62 37.44 -19.06
C PRO A 297 39.82 36.74 -18.39
N GLN A 298 41.00 36.86 -19.01
CA GLN A 298 42.23 36.16 -18.62
C GLN A 298 42.80 36.55 -17.24
N PRO A 299 43.52 35.63 -16.57
CA PRO A 299 44.18 35.88 -15.29
C PRO A 299 45.57 36.52 -15.47
N VAL A 300 45.93 37.39 -14.52
CA VAL A 300 47.25 38.00 -14.38
C VAL A 300 48.20 37.04 -13.64
N HIS A 301 49.37 36.80 -14.23
CA HIS A 301 50.48 36.01 -13.69
C HIS A 301 51.13 36.63 -12.45
N LEU A 302 51.53 35.77 -11.50
CA LEU A 302 52.68 35.82 -10.57
C LEU A 302 52.54 34.56 -9.68
N GLY A 303 53.49 33.68 -9.39
CA GLY A 303 54.91 33.49 -9.62
C GLY A 303 55.29 32.20 -8.84
N HIS A 304 56.28 31.46 -9.32
CA HIS A 304 56.72 30.16 -8.80
C HIS A 304 57.07 30.13 -7.30
N ALA A 305 56.87 28.99 -6.60
CA ALA A 305 57.92 27.97 -6.41
C ALA A 305 57.69 27.03 -5.20
N ARG A 306 58.10 25.77 -5.43
CA ARG A 306 58.60 24.70 -4.52
C ARG A 306 57.61 23.69 -3.90
N SER A 307 57.70 22.53 -4.52
CA SER A 307 57.58 21.14 -4.03
C SER A 307 58.01 20.90 -2.59
N ASP A 308 57.29 20.00 -1.91
CA ASP A 308 57.91 18.85 -1.27
C ASP A 308 56.95 17.64 -1.23
N SER A 309 57.53 16.49 -1.59
CA SER A 309 56.91 15.18 -1.67
C SER A 309 57.16 14.39 -0.39
N SER A 310 56.14 13.71 0.15
CA SER A 310 56.35 12.57 1.03
C SER A 310 55.24 11.53 0.90
N THR A 311 55.69 10.33 0.56
CA THR A 311 54.95 9.12 0.19
C THR A 311 54.49 8.33 1.43
N SER A 312 53.26 7.82 1.34
CA SER A 312 52.74 6.53 1.82
C SER A 312 52.99 6.05 3.26
N SER A 313 51.88 5.79 3.97
CA SER A 313 51.67 4.48 4.63
C SER A 313 50.17 4.17 4.69
N ALA A 314 49.78 3.18 3.88
CA ALA A 314 48.45 2.57 3.91
C ALA A 314 48.43 1.48 4.98
N THR A 315 47.39 1.46 5.80
CA THR A 315 47.04 0.29 6.60
C THR A 315 45.52 0.12 6.53
N GLN A 316 45.10 -0.94 5.84
CA GLN A 316 43.72 -1.36 5.69
C GLN A 316 43.18 -1.87 7.03
N PHE A 317 42.01 -1.39 7.43
CA PHE A 317 41.09 -2.17 8.25
C PHE A 317 39.67 -2.03 7.69
N SER A 318 39.10 -3.18 7.37
CA SER A 318 37.81 -3.44 6.75
C SER A 318 36.64 -2.95 7.60
N THR A 319 35.77 -2.10 7.03
CA THR A 319 34.48 -1.75 7.61
C THR A 319 33.39 -2.48 6.84
N PHE A 320 32.67 -3.36 7.53
CA PHE A 320 31.45 -4.00 7.06
C PHE A 320 30.33 -2.95 6.99
N SER A 321 29.73 -2.79 5.80
CA SER A 321 28.59 -1.92 5.55
C SER A 321 27.30 -2.73 5.42
N ASP A 322 26.34 -2.47 6.32
CA ASP A 322 24.90 -2.76 6.20
C ASP A 322 24.14 -1.43 6.29
N SER A 323 22.98 -1.20 5.69
CA SER A 323 22.46 -1.45 4.35
C SER A 323 21.24 -0.53 4.19
N SER A 324 21.33 0.53 3.36
CA SER A 324 20.18 1.32 2.91
C SER A 324 19.60 0.67 1.65
N ASP A 325 18.45 0.00 1.77
CA ASP A 325 17.83 -0.79 0.70
C ASP A 325 17.05 0.11 -0.30
N ALA A 326 17.77 1.05 -0.91
CA ALA A 326 17.52 1.42 -2.30
C ALA A 326 18.03 0.28 -3.17
N THR A 327 17.41 0.02 -4.33
CA THR A 327 17.86 -0.95 -5.33
C THR A 327 19.38 -0.88 -5.54
N LEU A 328 20.11 -1.75 -4.82
CA LEU A 328 21.49 -2.09 -5.11
C LEU A 328 21.46 -2.80 -6.45
N ILE A 329 21.67 -2.04 -7.52
CA ILE A 329 22.09 -2.59 -8.80
C ILE A 329 23.60 -2.67 -8.68
N ASP A 330 24.05 -3.82 -8.20
CA ASP A 330 25.36 -4.33 -8.55
C ASP A 330 25.36 -4.49 -10.08
N ASP A 331 26.25 -3.80 -10.79
CA ASP A 331 26.36 -3.80 -12.26
C ASP A 331 26.83 -5.16 -12.81
N HIS A 332 26.90 -6.17 -11.94
CA HIS A 332 27.03 -7.56 -12.31
C HIS A 332 25.72 -8.07 -12.94
N GLN A 333 25.73 -8.19 -14.26
CA GLN A 333 24.72 -8.90 -15.05
C GLN A 333 24.37 -10.24 -14.37
N VAL A 334 23.20 -10.31 -13.72
CA VAL A 334 22.79 -11.49 -12.95
C VAL A 334 22.75 -12.70 -13.88
N ASP A 335 23.56 -13.72 -13.57
CA ASP A 335 23.49 -15.00 -14.29
C ASP A 335 22.19 -15.73 -13.96
N LEU A 336 21.17 -15.49 -14.79
CA LEU A 336 19.87 -16.14 -14.71
C LEU A 336 19.93 -17.63 -15.08
N GLU A 337 21.01 -18.08 -15.75
CA GLU A 337 21.21 -19.45 -16.23
C GLU A 337 22.06 -20.32 -15.28
N LYS A 338 22.49 -19.76 -14.15
CA LYS A 338 23.16 -20.48 -13.06
C LYS A 338 22.38 -21.72 -12.63
N ALA A 339 23.09 -22.83 -12.43
CA ALA A 339 22.52 -24.11 -12.03
C ALA A 339 21.76 -24.00 -10.69
N LEU A 340 20.59 -24.64 -10.63
CA LEU A 340 19.76 -24.65 -9.43
C LEU A 340 20.39 -25.53 -8.34
N PRO A 341 20.33 -25.12 -7.06
CA PRO A 341 20.68 -26.01 -5.98
C PRO A 341 19.71 -27.19 -5.89
N GLU A 342 20.14 -28.22 -5.17
CA GLU A 342 19.27 -29.34 -4.81
C GLU A 342 18.06 -28.87 -3.99
N LYS A 343 17.01 -29.67 -4.00
CA LYS A 343 15.77 -29.37 -3.26
C LYS A 343 15.96 -29.77 -1.80
N ASN A 344 15.43 -28.97 -0.88
CA ASN A 344 15.66 -29.08 0.56
C ASN A 344 15.16 -30.38 1.21
N TYR A 345 14.33 -31.18 0.53
CA TYR A 345 13.74 -32.39 1.09
C TYR A 345 13.76 -33.55 0.09
N GLY A 346 13.80 -34.78 0.63
CA GLY A 346 13.64 -36.02 -0.13
C GLY A 346 12.30 -36.14 -0.85
N LYS A 347 12.25 -36.99 -1.89
CA LYS A 347 11.10 -37.10 -2.81
C LYS A 347 9.77 -37.37 -2.09
N HIS A 348 9.77 -38.25 -1.08
CA HIS A 348 8.57 -38.61 -0.31
C HIS A 348 8.05 -37.45 0.54
N ALA A 349 8.92 -36.80 1.32
CA ALA A 349 8.57 -35.63 2.13
C ALA A 349 8.02 -34.47 1.28
N ARG A 350 8.62 -34.21 0.11
CA ARG A 350 8.09 -33.23 -0.85
C ARG A 350 6.72 -33.62 -1.39
N GLY A 351 6.52 -34.90 -1.69
CA GLY A 351 5.23 -35.43 -2.13
C GLY A 351 4.14 -35.20 -1.08
N LEU A 352 4.44 -35.49 0.18
CA LEU A 352 3.52 -35.26 1.28
C LEU A 352 3.20 -33.77 1.44
N ARG A 353 4.23 -32.90 1.50
CA ARG A 353 4.06 -31.46 1.75
C ARG A 353 3.38 -30.70 0.61
N TYR A 354 3.79 -30.95 -0.64
CA TYR A 354 3.42 -30.14 -1.80
C TYR A 354 2.44 -30.83 -2.76
N ARG A 355 2.02 -32.08 -2.49
CA ARG A 355 0.93 -32.74 -3.24
C ARG A 355 -0.23 -33.18 -2.35
N ALA A 356 0.04 -33.84 -1.23
CA ALA A 356 -1.02 -34.31 -0.33
C ALA A 356 -1.53 -33.18 0.56
N LEU A 357 -0.63 -32.47 1.25
CA LEU A 357 -0.94 -31.39 2.18
C LEU A 357 -0.88 -30.01 1.50
N ILE A 358 -1.36 -29.88 0.26
CA ILE A 358 -1.59 -28.55 -0.32
C ILE A 358 -2.73 -27.86 0.41
N ILE A 359 -2.73 -26.53 0.41
CA ILE A 359 -3.62 -25.72 1.27
C ILE A 359 -5.09 -25.98 0.97
N TYR A 360 -5.43 -26.08 -0.32
CA TYR A 360 -6.77 -26.51 -0.74
C TYR A 360 -7.21 -27.80 -0.04
N ARG A 361 -6.38 -28.85 -0.08
CA ARG A 361 -6.68 -30.15 0.53
C ARG A 361 -6.70 -30.08 2.05
N ARG A 362 -5.82 -29.29 2.67
CA ARG A 362 -5.84 -29.07 4.12
C ARG A 362 -7.15 -28.43 4.57
N LEU A 363 -7.58 -27.37 3.89
CA LEU A 363 -8.83 -26.69 4.21
C LEU A 363 -10.04 -27.61 3.98
N PHE A 364 -10.04 -28.38 2.88
CA PHE A 364 -11.05 -29.41 2.62
C PHE A 364 -11.10 -30.44 3.76
N SER A 365 -9.96 -31.03 4.11
CA SER A 365 -9.86 -32.01 5.19
C SER A 365 -10.21 -31.43 6.56
N LEU A 366 -9.88 -30.17 6.82
CA LEU A 366 -10.22 -29.49 8.07
C LEU A 366 -11.74 -29.35 8.23
N VAL A 367 -12.45 -28.94 7.17
CA VAL A 367 -13.92 -28.93 7.16
C VAL A 367 -14.48 -30.35 7.37
N GLY A 368 -13.88 -31.35 6.73
CA GLY A 368 -14.23 -32.75 6.95
C GLY A 368 -14.05 -33.19 8.42
N LEU A 369 -12.93 -32.83 9.05
CA LEU A 369 -12.64 -33.15 10.46
C LEU A 369 -13.62 -32.48 11.42
N PHE A 370 -14.01 -31.23 11.18
CA PHE A 370 -15.07 -30.57 11.95
C PHE A 370 -16.40 -31.32 11.85
N ASN A 371 -16.75 -31.79 10.65
CA ASN A 371 -17.97 -32.58 10.44
C ASN A 371 -17.90 -33.98 11.06
N ILE A 372 -16.74 -34.64 11.03
CA ILE A 372 -16.52 -35.91 11.74
C ILE A 372 -16.65 -35.70 13.26
N SER A 373 -16.09 -34.61 13.78
CA SER A 373 -16.20 -34.26 15.20
C SER A 373 -17.66 -34.02 15.59
N ALA A 374 -18.43 -33.33 14.74
CA ALA A 374 -19.86 -33.15 14.93
C ALA A 374 -20.63 -34.49 14.91
N ALA A 375 -20.26 -35.41 14.02
CA ALA A 375 -20.86 -36.76 13.98
C ALA A 375 -20.56 -37.56 15.25
N ILE A 376 -19.32 -37.53 15.75
CA ILE A 376 -18.95 -38.17 17.03
C ILE A 376 -19.77 -37.57 18.17
N ALA A 377 -19.88 -36.23 18.24
CA ALA A 377 -20.66 -35.56 19.26
C ALA A 377 -22.13 -36.01 19.24
N LEU A 378 -22.76 -36.07 18.07
CA LEU A 378 -24.16 -36.54 17.95
C LEU A 378 -24.33 -38.01 18.32
N ILE A 379 -23.36 -38.87 18.00
CA ILE A 379 -23.41 -40.28 18.43
C ILE A 379 -23.35 -40.38 19.96
N LEU A 380 -22.57 -39.53 20.62
CA LEU A 380 -22.41 -39.53 22.08
C LEU A 380 -23.58 -38.88 22.82
N THR A 381 -24.17 -37.81 22.27
CA THR A 381 -25.27 -37.06 22.92
C THR A 381 -26.65 -37.54 22.51
N GLY A 382 -26.75 -38.40 21.51
CA GLY A 382 -27.99 -38.80 20.86
C GLY A 382 -28.23 -38.02 19.56
N ILE A 383 -28.57 -38.76 18.51
CA ILE A 383 -28.85 -38.21 17.20
C ILE A 383 -30.29 -37.67 17.20
N SER A 384 -30.47 -36.41 16.78
CA SER A 384 -31.79 -35.83 16.54
C SER A 384 -31.90 -35.30 15.11
N ARG A 385 -33.10 -35.35 14.54
CA ARG A 385 -33.39 -34.80 13.21
C ARG A 385 -33.03 -33.31 13.11
N GLU A 386 -33.33 -32.55 14.15
CA GLU A 386 -33.04 -31.11 14.20
C GLU A 386 -31.54 -30.82 14.00
N TRP A 387 -30.68 -31.57 14.71
CA TRP A 387 -29.23 -31.39 14.57
C TRP A 387 -28.70 -31.76 13.18
N LEU A 388 -29.24 -32.81 12.54
CA LEU A 388 -28.88 -33.17 11.17
C LEU A 388 -29.24 -32.05 10.17
N GLY A 389 -30.43 -31.45 10.34
CA GLY A 389 -30.85 -30.29 9.55
C GLY A 389 -29.97 -29.05 9.78
N ASN A 390 -29.66 -28.74 11.05
CA ASN A 390 -28.81 -27.61 11.42
C ASN A 390 -27.40 -27.72 10.82
N ILE A 391 -26.76 -28.89 10.95
CA ILE A 391 -25.40 -29.11 10.42
C ILE A 391 -25.39 -29.06 8.88
N THR A 392 -26.43 -29.58 8.22
CA THR A 392 -26.60 -29.46 6.77
C THR A 392 -26.65 -27.99 6.35
N ALA A 393 -27.48 -27.19 7.02
CA ALA A 393 -27.65 -25.76 6.73
C ALA A 393 -26.37 -24.95 7.01
N ILE A 394 -25.63 -25.23 8.09
CA ILE A 394 -24.36 -24.57 8.42
C ILE A 394 -23.33 -24.81 7.31
N ASN A 395 -23.20 -26.06 6.85
CA ASN A 395 -22.27 -26.39 5.77
C ASN A 395 -22.69 -25.74 4.44
N LEU A 396 -23.99 -25.75 4.11
CA LEU A 396 -24.51 -25.09 2.91
C LEU A 396 -24.23 -23.57 2.93
N ALA A 397 -24.55 -22.90 4.03
CA ALA A 397 -24.30 -21.46 4.19
C ALA A 397 -22.81 -21.15 4.10
N THR A 398 -21.95 -21.96 4.73
CA THR A 398 -20.49 -21.82 4.66
C THR A 398 -19.97 -21.98 3.23
N ALA A 399 -20.47 -22.98 2.50
CA ALA A 399 -20.08 -23.22 1.11
C ALA A 399 -20.41 -22.01 0.21
N VAL A 400 -21.56 -21.36 0.43
CA VAL A 400 -21.98 -20.19 -0.33
C VAL A 400 -21.19 -18.94 0.07
N LEU A 401 -21.07 -18.65 1.37
CA LEU A 401 -20.48 -17.41 1.87
C LEU A 401 -19.00 -17.26 1.52
N VAL A 402 -18.22 -18.34 1.60
CA VAL A 402 -16.76 -18.27 1.36
C VAL A 402 -16.40 -17.91 -0.09
N ARG A 403 -17.36 -18.01 -1.02
CA ARG A 403 -17.21 -17.64 -2.43
C ARG A 403 -17.71 -16.22 -2.74
N GLN A 404 -18.23 -15.49 -1.75
CA GLN A 404 -18.75 -14.15 -1.99
C GLN A 404 -17.68 -13.07 -2.05
N GLU A 405 -17.91 -12.10 -2.92
CA GLU A 405 -16.97 -11.00 -3.19
C GLU A 405 -16.69 -10.17 -1.95
N PHE A 406 -17.73 -9.81 -1.17
CA PHE A 406 -17.55 -9.07 0.09
C PHE A 406 -16.77 -9.87 1.14
N VAL A 407 -17.03 -11.18 1.25
CA VAL A 407 -16.32 -12.06 2.18
C VAL A 407 -14.86 -12.24 1.76
N ILE A 408 -14.62 -12.45 0.47
CA ILE A 408 -13.27 -12.54 -0.11
C ILE A 408 -12.53 -11.21 0.15
N ASN A 409 -13.14 -10.06 -0.14
CA ASN A 409 -12.54 -8.76 0.09
C ASN A 409 -12.23 -8.51 1.57
N ALA A 410 -13.14 -8.88 2.48
CA ALA A 410 -12.91 -8.77 3.92
C ALA A 410 -11.71 -9.64 4.35
N LEU A 411 -11.67 -10.90 3.92
CA LEU A 411 -10.58 -11.81 4.25
C LEU A 411 -9.23 -11.36 3.68
N TYR A 412 -9.20 -10.87 2.44
CA TYR A 412 -7.99 -10.26 1.86
C TYR A 412 -7.58 -9.00 2.59
N THR A 413 -8.53 -8.15 2.99
CA THR A 413 -8.24 -6.93 3.75
C THR A 413 -7.60 -7.29 5.08
N ILE A 414 -8.15 -8.25 5.83
CA ILE A 414 -7.58 -8.70 7.11
C ILE A 414 -6.19 -9.30 6.91
N THR A 415 -6.06 -10.26 5.99
CA THR A 415 -4.80 -11.01 5.80
C THR A 415 -3.70 -10.20 5.13
N CYS A 416 -4.03 -9.24 4.26
CA CYS A 416 -3.05 -8.39 3.56
C CYS A 416 -2.76 -7.07 4.28
N SER A 417 -3.39 -6.80 5.44
CA SER A 417 -3.07 -5.63 6.28
C SER A 417 -2.07 -5.95 7.40
N VAL A 418 -1.48 -7.16 7.39
CA VAL A 418 -0.46 -7.54 8.36
C VAL A 418 0.80 -6.67 8.18
N PRO A 419 1.35 -6.08 9.25
CA PRO A 419 2.52 -5.20 9.15
C PRO A 419 3.74 -5.88 8.52
N LYS A 420 4.50 -5.14 7.70
CA LYS A 420 5.75 -5.64 7.10
C LYS A 420 6.84 -5.97 8.14
N SER A 421 6.73 -5.42 9.35
CA SER A 421 7.60 -5.71 10.50
C SER A 421 7.38 -7.11 11.10
N TRP A 422 6.25 -7.76 10.81
CA TRP A 422 6.01 -9.11 11.32
C TRP A 422 6.94 -10.13 10.67
N PRO A 423 7.29 -11.23 11.38
CA PRO A 423 8.12 -12.29 10.83
C PRO A 423 7.65 -12.79 9.46
N LEU A 424 8.59 -12.99 8.53
CA LEU A 424 8.29 -13.39 7.15
C LEU A 424 7.45 -14.65 7.06
N TRP A 425 7.60 -15.58 8.02
CA TRP A 425 6.79 -16.80 8.05
C TRP A 425 5.30 -16.52 8.28
N ILE A 426 4.92 -15.50 9.05
CA ILE A 426 3.52 -15.11 9.25
C ILE A 426 2.99 -14.49 7.97
N ARG A 427 3.70 -13.50 7.42
CA ARG A 427 3.35 -12.80 6.17
C ARG A 427 3.19 -13.79 5.01
N SER A 428 4.09 -14.77 4.93
CA SER A 428 4.04 -15.84 3.93
C SER A 428 2.84 -16.79 4.09
N ARG A 429 2.32 -16.97 5.31
CA ARG A 429 1.09 -17.74 5.54
C ARG A 429 -0.16 -16.93 5.18
N CYS A 430 -0.19 -15.65 5.53
CA CYS A 430 -1.27 -14.74 5.16
C CYS A 430 -1.40 -14.59 3.63
N ALA A 431 -0.27 -14.57 2.91
CA ALA A 431 -0.25 -14.53 1.45
C ALA A 431 -0.94 -15.73 0.77
N LYS A 432 -1.20 -16.82 1.48
CA LYS A 432 -1.89 -18.02 0.95
C LYS A 432 -3.43 -17.96 1.00
N ILE A 433 -3.98 -16.78 1.28
CA ILE A 433 -5.43 -16.55 1.39
C ILE A 433 -6.23 -16.95 0.14
N TYR A 434 -5.63 -16.97 -1.05
CA TYR A 434 -6.32 -17.31 -2.29
C TYR A 434 -6.74 -18.79 -2.44
N HIS A 435 -6.46 -19.65 -1.45
CA HIS A 435 -6.80 -21.08 -1.46
C HIS A 435 -8.16 -21.44 -0.82
N LEU A 436 -9.05 -20.46 -0.62
CA LEU A 436 -10.37 -20.64 0.01
C LEU A 436 -11.28 -21.68 -0.66
N GLY A 437 -11.01 -22.07 -1.92
CA GLY A 437 -11.78 -23.09 -2.63
C GLY A 437 -11.88 -24.43 -1.88
N GLY A 438 -10.90 -24.77 -1.04
CA GLY A 438 -10.94 -25.98 -0.22
C GLY A 438 -12.07 -25.97 0.80
N VAL A 439 -12.38 -24.81 1.40
CA VAL A 439 -13.49 -24.64 2.34
C VAL A 439 -14.82 -24.78 1.62
N HIS A 440 -14.98 -24.14 0.46
CA HIS A 440 -16.19 -24.23 -0.36
C HIS A 440 -16.52 -25.68 -0.71
N SER A 441 -15.56 -26.41 -1.29
CA SER A 441 -15.77 -27.80 -1.70
C SER A 441 -15.97 -28.73 -0.51
N GLY A 442 -15.22 -28.54 0.59
CA GLY A 442 -15.37 -29.34 1.81
C GLY A 442 -16.77 -29.18 2.40
N ALA A 443 -17.23 -27.94 2.55
CA ALA A 443 -18.54 -27.63 3.11
C ALA A 443 -19.68 -28.09 2.18
N ALA A 444 -19.55 -27.95 0.86
CA ALA A 444 -20.56 -28.42 -0.10
C ALA A 444 -20.72 -29.96 -0.07
N VAL A 445 -19.60 -30.70 -0.03
CA VAL A 445 -19.63 -32.17 0.09
C VAL A 445 -20.21 -32.59 1.43
N SER A 446 -19.82 -31.94 2.53
CA SER A 446 -20.37 -32.22 3.85
C SER A 446 -21.87 -31.93 3.95
N ALA A 447 -22.36 -30.83 3.34
CA ALA A 447 -23.79 -30.53 3.28
C ALA A 447 -24.58 -31.65 2.58
N GLY A 448 -24.10 -32.11 1.41
CA GLY A 448 -24.71 -33.22 0.70
C GLY A 448 -24.69 -34.54 1.49
N ALA A 449 -23.58 -34.82 2.19
CA ALA A 449 -23.45 -36.02 3.01
C ALA A 449 -24.40 -36.01 4.22
N TRP A 450 -24.53 -34.89 4.91
CA TRP A 450 -25.46 -34.74 6.03
C TRP A 450 -26.92 -34.82 5.59
N LEU A 451 -27.26 -34.22 4.46
CA LEU A 451 -28.60 -34.33 3.88
C LEU A 451 -28.94 -35.79 3.54
N LEU A 452 -28.01 -36.52 2.92
CA LEU A 452 -28.19 -37.93 2.61
C LEU A 452 -28.30 -38.78 3.90
N ALA A 453 -27.48 -38.50 4.91
CA ALA A 453 -27.55 -39.17 6.20
C ALA A 453 -28.91 -38.93 6.89
N SER A 454 -29.44 -37.70 6.82
CA SER A 454 -30.77 -37.38 7.32
C SER A 454 -31.85 -38.20 6.62
N ASN A 455 -31.79 -38.33 5.30
CA ASN A 455 -32.74 -39.13 4.53
C ASN A 455 -32.69 -40.61 4.89
N ILE A 456 -31.48 -41.17 5.06
CA ILE A 456 -31.30 -42.56 5.46
C ILE A 456 -31.82 -42.79 6.89
N ALA A 457 -31.50 -41.88 7.82
CA ALA A 457 -31.98 -41.95 9.19
C ALA A 457 -33.51 -41.85 9.29
N ASP A 458 -34.13 -40.98 8.48
CA ASP A 458 -35.59 -40.87 8.40
C ASP A 458 -36.26 -42.17 7.91
N ILE A 459 -35.66 -42.87 6.93
CA ILE A 459 -36.15 -44.18 6.49
C ILE A 459 -35.94 -45.24 7.58
N ALA A 460 -34.73 -45.29 8.15
CA ALA A 460 -34.38 -46.28 9.17
C ALA A 460 -35.29 -46.17 10.39
N CYS A 461 -35.56 -44.96 10.87
CA CYS A 461 -36.43 -44.73 12.02
C CYS A 461 -37.92 -44.96 11.73
N MET A 462 -38.35 -44.80 10.47
CA MET A 462 -39.70 -45.16 10.05
C MET A 462 -39.96 -46.68 10.15
N TYR A 463 -38.96 -47.51 9.80
CA TYR A 463 -39.06 -48.97 9.92
C TYR A 463 -38.70 -49.50 11.31
N GLY A 464 -37.76 -48.86 12.00
CA GLY A 464 -37.23 -49.28 13.30
C GLY A 464 -38.00 -48.77 14.52
N SER A 465 -39.06 -47.97 14.33
CA SER A 465 -39.89 -47.40 15.41
C SER A 465 -39.08 -46.58 16.44
N CYS A 466 -38.25 -45.64 15.98
CA CYS A 466 -37.51 -44.74 16.86
C CYS A 466 -38.47 -43.83 17.65
N ALA A 467 -38.52 -43.99 18.98
CA ALA A 467 -39.25 -43.08 19.84
C ALA A 467 -38.71 -41.64 19.69
N ASN A 468 -39.60 -40.67 19.53
CA ASN A 468 -39.30 -39.23 19.43
C ASN A 468 -38.58 -38.73 18.16
N TRP A 469 -38.45 -39.55 17.10
CA TRP A 469 -37.86 -39.10 15.82
C TRP A 469 -38.81 -38.20 14.99
N GLY A 470 -40.11 -38.30 15.23
CA GLY A 470 -41.16 -37.53 14.54
C GLY A 470 -41.50 -38.06 13.14
N THR A 471 -42.66 -37.66 12.61
CA THR A 471 -43.08 -37.97 11.24
C THR A 471 -42.67 -36.86 10.27
N GLN A 472 -42.61 -37.17 8.98
CA GLN A 472 -42.42 -36.18 7.91
C GLN A 472 -43.47 -36.43 6.84
N SER A 473 -43.90 -35.35 6.20
CA SER A 473 -44.81 -35.42 5.08
C SER A 473 -44.13 -36.02 3.84
N ILE A 474 -44.93 -36.51 2.89
CA ILE A 474 -44.42 -37.10 1.63
C ILE A 474 -43.69 -36.04 0.81
N GLU A 475 -44.19 -34.80 0.84
CA GLU A 475 -43.60 -33.64 0.17
C GLU A 475 -42.19 -33.34 0.69
N SER A 476 -42.00 -33.29 2.02
CA SER A 476 -40.69 -33.09 2.66
C SER A 476 -39.67 -34.14 2.21
N LYS A 477 -40.06 -35.42 2.23
CA LYS A 477 -39.21 -36.54 1.81
C LYS A 477 -38.84 -36.46 0.33
N THR A 478 -39.82 -36.12 -0.52
CA THR A 478 -39.64 -36.05 -1.97
C THR A 478 -38.61 -34.98 -2.32
N ILE A 479 -38.76 -33.77 -1.76
CA ILE A 479 -37.82 -32.67 -2.01
C ILE A 479 -36.43 -33.02 -1.49
N SER A 480 -36.32 -33.66 -0.32
CA SER A 480 -35.03 -34.03 0.27
C SER A 480 -34.25 -35.05 -0.58
N TRP A 481 -34.92 -36.03 -1.18
CA TRP A 481 -34.31 -36.98 -2.10
C TRP A 481 -33.91 -36.34 -3.44
N VAL A 482 -34.75 -35.44 -3.98
CA VAL A 482 -34.39 -34.67 -5.19
C VAL A 482 -33.14 -33.82 -4.94
N LEU A 483 -33.06 -33.13 -3.80
CA LEU A 483 -31.88 -32.36 -3.41
C LEU A 483 -30.64 -33.26 -3.28
N SER A 484 -30.77 -34.46 -2.72
CA SER A 484 -29.67 -35.42 -2.60
C SER A 484 -29.17 -35.88 -3.97
N ALA A 485 -30.07 -36.18 -4.91
CA ALA A 485 -29.71 -36.52 -6.28
C ALA A 485 -28.98 -35.38 -7.00
N LEU A 486 -29.44 -34.13 -6.81
CA LEU A 486 -28.78 -32.94 -7.36
C LEU A 486 -27.37 -32.73 -6.78
N PHE A 487 -27.17 -32.96 -5.47
CA PHE A 487 -25.83 -32.93 -4.87
C PHE A 487 -24.91 -33.97 -5.49
N VAL A 488 -25.36 -35.23 -5.63
CA VAL A 488 -24.55 -36.29 -6.24
C VAL A 488 -24.15 -35.91 -7.66
N ALA A 489 -25.09 -35.40 -8.46
CA ALA A 489 -24.81 -34.93 -9.82
C ALA A 489 -23.79 -33.78 -9.84
N MET A 490 -23.94 -32.78 -8.96
CA MET A 490 -22.99 -31.67 -8.85
C MET A 490 -21.60 -32.14 -8.43
N ILE A 491 -21.50 -33.03 -7.44
CA ILE A 491 -20.21 -33.57 -6.95
C ILE A 491 -19.53 -34.38 -8.06
N ALA A 492 -20.28 -35.18 -8.82
CA ALA A 492 -19.75 -35.93 -9.95
C ALA A 492 -19.18 -35.01 -11.05
N LEU A 493 -19.90 -33.95 -11.42
CA LEU A 493 -19.42 -32.98 -12.41
C LEU A 493 -18.28 -32.10 -11.88
N ALA A 494 -18.27 -31.80 -10.57
CA ALA A 494 -17.19 -31.05 -9.91
C ALA A 494 -15.90 -31.87 -9.76
N TRP A 495 -15.95 -33.19 -9.97
CA TRP A 495 -14.78 -34.05 -9.86
C TRP A 495 -13.67 -33.57 -10.82
N PRO A 496 -12.40 -33.46 -10.37
CA PRO A 496 -11.39 -32.71 -11.13
C PRO A 496 -11.16 -33.16 -12.57
N SER A 497 -11.22 -34.47 -12.85
CA SER A 497 -11.09 -34.99 -14.22
C SER A 497 -12.33 -34.71 -15.07
N MET A 498 -13.53 -34.75 -14.49
CA MET A 498 -14.80 -34.43 -15.16
C MET A 498 -14.89 -32.94 -15.45
N ARG A 499 -14.70 -32.08 -14.44
CA ARG A 499 -14.71 -30.62 -14.56
C ARG A 499 -13.72 -30.11 -15.61
N LYS A 500 -12.52 -30.69 -15.67
CA LYS A 500 -11.52 -30.29 -16.68
C LYS A 500 -11.91 -30.70 -18.10
N ARG A 501 -12.57 -31.85 -18.27
CA ARG A 501 -12.97 -32.36 -19.60
C ARG A 501 -14.26 -31.71 -20.10
N HIS A 502 -15.19 -31.38 -19.22
CA HIS A 502 -16.52 -30.85 -19.54
C HIS A 502 -16.78 -29.53 -18.78
N HIS A 503 -15.85 -28.59 -18.89
CA HIS A 503 -15.86 -27.33 -18.15
C HIS A 503 -17.16 -26.53 -18.35
N ASP A 504 -17.60 -26.33 -19.59
CA ASP A 504 -18.80 -25.54 -19.88
C ASP A 504 -20.09 -26.20 -19.39
N LEU A 505 -20.14 -27.54 -19.42
CA LEU A 505 -21.26 -28.29 -18.86
C LEU A 505 -21.29 -28.12 -17.34
N PHE A 506 -20.14 -28.26 -16.68
CA PHE A 506 -20.03 -28.03 -15.24
C PHE A 506 -20.47 -26.60 -14.87
N GLU A 507 -19.99 -25.56 -15.57
CA GLU A 507 -20.37 -24.18 -15.27
C GLU A 507 -21.88 -23.94 -15.42
N LYS A 508 -22.49 -24.46 -16.49
CA LYS A 508 -23.94 -24.33 -16.72
C LYS A 508 -24.71 -25.08 -15.64
N THR A 509 -24.38 -26.34 -15.38
CA THR A 509 -25.07 -27.15 -14.37
C THR A 509 -24.91 -26.55 -12.99
N HIS A 510 -23.70 -26.17 -12.58
CA HIS A 510 -23.46 -25.57 -11.26
C HIS A 510 -24.23 -24.25 -11.06
N ARG A 511 -24.44 -23.47 -12.13
CA ARG A 511 -25.22 -22.23 -12.07
C ARG A 511 -26.71 -22.50 -11.92
N PHE A 512 -27.30 -23.23 -12.87
CA PHE A 512 -28.75 -23.43 -12.91
C PHE A 512 -29.23 -24.43 -11.87
N ALA A 513 -28.53 -25.55 -11.69
CA ALA A 513 -28.85 -26.50 -10.62
C ALA A 513 -28.65 -25.85 -9.24
N GLY A 514 -27.67 -24.96 -9.07
CA GLY A 514 -27.51 -24.20 -7.83
C GLY A 514 -28.72 -23.34 -7.49
N TRP A 515 -29.34 -22.67 -8.47
CA TRP A 515 -30.58 -21.90 -8.26
C TRP A 515 -31.77 -22.80 -7.95
N THR A 516 -31.91 -23.90 -8.69
CA THR A 516 -32.95 -24.90 -8.44
C THR A 516 -32.82 -25.47 -7.03
N MET A 517 -31.60 -25.83 -6.61
CA MET A 517 -31.34 -26.33 -5.26
C MET A 517 -31.64 -25.30 -4.19
N LEU A 518 -31.29 -24.02 -4.40
CA LEU A 518 -31.61 -22.96 -3.45
C LEU A 518 -33.13 -22.83 -3.24
N ALA A 519 -33.91 -22.87 -4.32
CA ALA A 519 -35.38 -22.84 -4.24
C ALA A 519 -35.94 -24.08 -3.54
N LEU A 520 -35.41 -25.27 -3.85
CA LEU A 520 -35.81 -26.52 -3.21
C LEU A 520 -35.44 -26.56 -1.72
N PHE A 521 -34.29 -26.00 -1.34
CA PHE A 521 -33.91 -25.86 0.07
C PHE A 521 -34.85 -24.95 0.85
N TRP A 522 -35.39 -23.89 0.23
CA TRP A 522 -36.41 -23.04 0.85
C TRP A 522 -37.70 -23.83 1.09
N ALA A 523 -38.19 -24.52 0.05
CA ALA A 523 -39.36 -25.37 0.18
C ALA A 523 -39.17 -26.45 1.24
N GLN A 524 -38.01 -27.13 1.23
CA GLN A 524 -37.66 -28.14 2.22
C GLN A 524 -37.64 -27.56 3.64
N THR A 525 -36.99 -26.42 3.85
CA THR A 525 -36.87 -25.81 5.18
C THR A 525 -38.24 -25.44 5.76
N VAL A 526 -39.12 -24.86 4.94
CA VAL A 526 -40.48 -24.50 5.36
C VAL A 526 -41.31 -25.75 5.67
N LEU A 527 -41.24 -26.78 4.83
CA LEU A 527 -41.99 -28.02 5.04
C LEU A 527 -41.50 -28.81 6.27
N ILE A 528 -40.19 -28.95 6.46
CA ILE A 528 -39.63 -29.60 7.65
C ILE A 528 -39.98 -28.83 8.93
N THR A 529 -39.93 -27.49 8.86
CA THR A 529 -40.31 -26.64 9.99
C THR A 529 -41.79 -26.79 10.34
N ARG A 530 -42.67 -26.88 9.32
CA ARG A 530 -44.09 -27.19 9.50
C ARG A 530 -44.30 -28.56 10.15
N ASP A 531 -43.63 -29.59 9.62
CA ASP A 531 -43.79 -30.97 10.07
C ASP A 531 -43.27 -31.19 11.51
N SER A 532 -42.34 -30.34 11.95
CA SER A 532 -41.74 -30.41 13.30
C SER A 532 -42.34 -29.40 14.29
N ALA A 533 -43.28 -28.55 13.84
CA ALA A 533 -43.85 -27.50 14.67
C ALA A 533 -44.77 -28.08 15.78
N PRO A 534 -44.65 -27.63 17.04
CA PRO A 534 -45.58 -28.03 18.10
C PRO A 534 -47.02 -27.63 17.76
N ALA A 535 -47.99 -28.47 18.16
CA ALA A 535 -49.41 -28.19 17.99
C ALA A 535 -49.79 -26.82 18.57
N GLY A 536 -50.47 -25.99 17.76
CA GLY A 536 -50.89 -24.63 18.13
C GLY A 536 -49.90 -23.51 17.81
N THR A 537 -48.69 -23.82 17.33
CA THR A 537 -47.76 -22.78 16.83
C THR A 537 -48.08 -22.42 15.38
N SER A 538 -48.09 -21.11 15.09
CA SER A 538 -48.23 -20.64 13.70
C SER A 538 -46.97 -20.95 12.90
N LEU A 539 -47.11 -21.27 11.60
CA LEU A 539 -45.98 -21.56 10.72
C LEU A 539 -44.94 -20.42 10.70
N GLY A 540 -45.40 -19.16 10.72
CA GLY A 540 -44.50 -18.00 10.75
C GLY A 540 -43.62 -17.97 11.99
N GLN A 541 -44.18 -18.23 13.18
CA GLN A 541 -43.41 -18.30 14.42
C GLN A 541 -42.43 -19.47 14.42
N ALA A 542 -42.82 -20.62 13.87
CA ALA A 542 -41.93 -21.77 13.74
C ALA A 542 -40.73 -21.47 12.82
N CYS A 543 -40.97 -20.82 11.66
CA CYS A 543 -39.91 -20.39 10.74
C CYS A 543 -38.93 -19.40 11.38
N VAL A 544 -39.43 -18.41 12.14
CA VAL A 544 -38.56 -17.42 12.81
C VAL A 544 -37.68 -18.05 13.89
N ARG A 545 -38.10 -19.15 14.52
CA ARG A 545 -37.27 -19.89 15.49
C ARG A 545 -36.32 -20.89 14.84
N SER A 546 -36.49 -21.20 13.55
CA SER A 546 -35.72 -22.20 12.82
C SER A 546 -34.34 -21.67 12.43
N VAL A 547 -33.28 -22.31 12.94
CA VAL A 547 -31.89 -21.96 12.57
C VAL A 547 -31.63 -22.16 11.07
N PRO A 548 -32.06 -23.27 10.41
CA PRO A 548 -31.88 -23.46 8.98
C PRO A 548 -32.54 -22.35 8.15
N PHE A 549 -33.68 -21.83 8.58
CA PHE A 549 -34.39 -20.73 7.91
C PHE A 549 -33.50 -19.48 7.81
N TRP A 550 -32.89 -19.05 8.91
CA TRP A 550 -32.01 -17.88 8.91
C TRP A 550 -30.69 -18.11 8.19
N LEU A 551 -30.08 -19.30 8.31
CA LEU A 551 -28.87 -19.64 7.56
C LEU A 551 -29.12 -19.63 6.05
N LEU A 552 -30.28 -20.13 5.62
CA LEU A 552 -30.70 -20.10 4.22
C LEU A 552 -31.04 -18.68 3.74
N ALA A 553 -31.64 -17.85 4.60
CA ALA A 553 -31.84 -16.44 4.33
C ALA A 553 -30.50 -15.72 4.09
N VAL A 554 -29.51 -15.94 4.95
CA VAL A 554 -28.16 -15.38 4.80
C VAL A 554 -27.50 -15.89 3.51
N ALA A 555 -27.59 -17.18 3.21
CA ALA A 555 -27.04 -17.75 1.97
C ALA A 555 -27.72 -17.17 0.72
N THR A 556 -29.04 -16.98 0.76
CA THR A 556 -29.84 -16.42 -0.34
C THR A 556 -29.51 -14.95 -0.56
N ALA A 557 -29.53 -14.14 0.51
CA ALA A 557 -29.16 -12.72 0.46
C ALA A 557 -27.73 -12.54 -0.06
N SER A 558 -26.81 -13.41 0.37
CA SER A 558 -25.45 -13.51 -0.14
C SER A 558 -25.41 -13.72 -1.65
N VAL A 559 -26.07 -14.75 -2.20
CA VAL A 559 -26.13 -14.99 -3.66
C VAL A 559 -26.76 -13.81 -4.40
N ALA A 560 -27.90 -13.33 -3.90
CA ALA A 560 -28.66 -12.22 -4.48
C ALA A 560 -27.85 -10.90 -4.50
N SER A 561 -27.00 -10.66 -3.50
CA SER A 561 -26.22 -9.43 -3.38
C SER A 561 -25.40 -9.12 -4.62
N SER A 562 -24.75 -10.14 -5.22
CA SER A 562 -23.99 -9.95 -6.45
C SER A 562 -24.85 -9.45 -7.62
N TRP A 563 -26.12 -9.87 -7.69
CA TRP A 563 -27.08 -9.47 -8.72
C TRP A 563 -27.70 -8.10 -8.46
N MET A 564 -27.80 -7.66 -7.21
CA MET A 564 -28.22 -6.29 -6.87
C MET A 564 -27.25 -5.23 -7.39
N PHE A 565 -25.97 -5.61 -7.60
CA PHE A 565 -24.95 -4.76 -8.22
C PHE A 565 -24.72 -5.08 -9.71
N LEU A 566 -25.66 -5.75 -10.39
CA LEU A 566 -25.60 -5.96 -11.83
C LEU A 566 -25.87 -4.64 -12.56
N ARG A 567 -24.94 -4.22 -13.41
CA ARG A 567 -25.06 -2.97 -14.17
C ARG A 567 -24.41 -3.09 -15.53
N LYS A 568 -25.04 -2.44 -16.52
CA LYS A 568 -24.46 -2.25 -17.85
C LYS A 568 -23.71 -0.93 -17.84
N VAL A 569 -22.40 -0.98 -17.97
CA VAL A 569 -21.52 0.20 -17.85
C VAL A 569 -21.01 0.62 -19.22
N PRO A 570 -20.85 1.94 -19.47
CA PRO A 570 -20.15 2.42 -20.65
C PRO A 570 -18.68 1.99 -20.59
N VAL A 571 -18.10 1.73 -21.75
CA VAL A 571 -16.70 1.30 -21.89
C VAL A 571 -16.06 2.08 -23.02
N GLN A 572 -14.91 2.68 -22.74
CA GLN A 572 -14.05 3.22 -23.79
C GLN A 572 -13.04 2.13 -24.18
N ALA A 573 -13.16 1.64 -25.41
CA ALA A 573 -12.31 0.59 -25.95
C ALA A 573 -11.10 1.19 -26.70
N GLU A 574 -9.91 0.67 -26.43
CA GLU A 574 -8.64 1.05 -27.05
C GLU A 574 -7.97 -0.22 -27.58
N VAL A 575 -8.04 -0.43 -28.90
CA VAL A 575 -7.43 -1.60 -29.56
C VAL A 575 -5.91 -1.43 -29.60
N LEU A 576 -5.18 -2.30 -28.91
CA LEU A 576 -3.72 -2.23 -28.85
C LEU A 576 -3.08 -3.03 -30.00
N SER A 577 -3.67 -4.18 -30.34
CA SER A 577 -3.22 -5.07 -31.41
C SER A 577 -4.32 -6.06 -31.80
N ASN A 578 -4.05 -6.91 -32.80
CA ASN A 578 -4.91 -8.06 -33.13
C ASN A 578 -5.01 -9.11 -31.99
N HIS A 579 -4.20 -8.97 -30.94
CA HIS A 579 -4.16 -9.89 -29.80
C HIS A 579 -4.66 -9.26 -28.49
N ALA A 580 -4.72 -7.94 -28.37
CA ALA A 580 -5.05 -7.28 -27.11
C ALA A 580 -5.87 -6.00 -27.31
N ILE A 581 -6.86 -5.81 -26.42
CA ILE A 581 -7.66 -4.59 -26.30
C ILE A 581 -7.63 -4.12 -24.85
N ARG A 582 -7.53 -2.81 -24.65
CA ARG A 582 -7.65 -2.17 -23.33
C ARG A 582 -9.05 -1.57 -23.20
N LEU A 583 -9.73 -1.89 -22.12
CA LEU A 583 -11.07 -1.39 -21.82
C LEU A 583 -10.98 -0.45 -20.60
N HIS A 584 -11.51 0.76 -20.73
CA HIS A 584 -11.53 1.77 -19.66
C HIS A 584 -12.94 1.94 -19.08
N PHE A 585 -13.00 2.12 -17.76
CA PHE A 585 -14.22 2.23 -16.96
C PHE A 585 -14.07 3.37 -15.96
N ASP A 586 -15.16 4.06 -15.66
CA ASP A 586 -15.20 5.28 -14.82
C ASP A 586 -16.19 5.22 -13.66
N TYR A 587 -16.96 4.14 -13.53
CA TYR A 587 -18.01 4.00 -12.52
C TYR A 587 -17.48 3.72 -11.10
N THR A 588 -16.21 3.35 -10.94
CA THR A 588 -15.57 3.11 -9.64
C THR A 588 -14.05 3.10 -9.77
N VAL A 589 -13.34 3.25 -8.64
CA VAL A 589 -11.89 3.09 -8.56
C VAL A 589 -11.59 1.85 -7.70
N PRO A 590 -11.16 0.72 -8.30
CA PRO A 590 -10.84 -0.49 -7.58
C PRO A 590 -9.51 -0.36 -6.85
N VAL A 591 -9.34 -1.19 -5.83
CA VAL A 591 -8.08 -1.29 -5.10
C VAL A 591 -7.06 -2.06 -5.94
N ASN A 592 -5.78 -1.68 -5.88
CA ASN A 592 -4.72 -2.37 -6.61
C ASN A 592 -4.67 -3.87 -6.28
N GLY A 593 -4.50 -4.69 -7.31
CA GLY A 593 -4.56 -6.14 -7.23
C GLY A 593 -5.98 -6.73 -7.25
N SER A 594 -7.01 -5.95 -7.63
CA SER A 594 -8.38 -6.45 -7.80
C SER A 594 -8.69 -6.88 -9.23
N PHE A 595 -9.77 -7.65 -9.42
CA PHE A 595 -10.33 -8.03 -10.70
C PHE A 595 -11.84 -7.75 -10.77
N THR A 596 -12.36 -7.61 -11.99
CA THR A 596 -13.78 -7.42 -12.30
C THR A 596 -14.25 -8.50 -13.26
N ARG A 597 -15.54 -8.88 -13.15
CA ARG A 597 -16.19 -9.83 -14.06
C ARG A 597 -16.98 -9.08 -15.14
N LEU A 598 -16.76 -9.47 -16.39
CA LEU A 598 -17.40 -8.89 -17.58
C LEU A 598 -18.30 -9.92 -18.24
N SER A 599 -19.39 -9.45 -18.86
CA SER A 599 -20.33 -10.30 -19.61
C SER A 599 -21.07 -9.52 -20.69
N TYR A 600 -21.33 -10.15 -21.83
CA TYR A 600 -22.32 -9.73 -22.82
C TYR A 600 -23.70 -10.33 -22.52
N LYS A 601 -23.74 -11.55 -21.96
CA LYS A 601 -24.96 -12.28 -21.62
C LYS A 601 -24.91 -12.72 -20.14
N PRO A 602 -25.37 -11.87 -19.19
CA PRO A 602 -25.23 -12.10 -17.74
C PRO A 602 -25.74 -13.45 -17.22
N LEU A 603 -26.76 -14.02 -17.87
CA LEU A 603 -27.32 -15.31 -17.49
C LEU A 603 -26.49 -16.50 -18.00
N MET A 604 -25.63 -16.31 -19.00
CA MET A 604 -24.93 -17.38 -19.72
C MET A 604 -23.43 -17.44 -19.44
N GLU A 605 -22.74 -16.30 -19.38
CA GLU A 605 -21.26 -16.27 -19.27
C GLU A 605 -20.77 -15.16 -18.35
N TRP A 606 -19.58 -15.35 -17.76
CA TRP A 606 -18.86 -14.35 -16.97
C TRP A 606 -17.34 -14.56 -17.10
N HIS A 607 -16.59 -13.53 -17.47
CA HIS A 607 -15.14 -13.59 -17.62
C HIS A 607 -14.42 -12.62 -16.68
N SER A 608 -13.42 -13.09 -15.93
CA SER A 608 -12.72 -12.28 -14.92
C SER A 608 -11.44 -11.67 -15.48
N PHE A 609 -11.26 -10.36 -15.30
CA PHE A 609 -10.08 -9.62 -15.75
C PHE A 609 -9.55 -8.72 -14.64
N ALA A 610 -8.23 -8.70 -14.48
CA ALA A 610 -7.59 -7.87 -13.49
C ALA A 610 -7.68 -6.39 -13.84
N THR A 611 -7.92 -5.57 -12.81
CA THR A 611 -8.06 -4.13 -12.92
C THR A 611 -6.71 -3.42 -12.76
N ILE A 612 -6.55 -2.33 -13.50
CA ILE A 612 -5.43 -1.40 -13.44
C ILE A 612 -6.04 -0.07 -12.93
N PRO A 613 -5.95 0.23 -11.62
CA PRO A 613 -6.57 1.42 -11.05
C PRO A 613 -6.01 2.72 -11.62
N ALA A 614 -6.89 3.68 -11.91
CA ALA A 614 -6.55 5.03 -12.31
C ALA A 614 -7.27 6.02 -11.37
N PRO A 615 -6.74 6.29 -10.16
CA PRO A 615 -7.44 7.08 -9.14
C PRO A 615 -7.58 8.56 -9.51
N GLU A 616 -6.70 9.05 -10.39
CA GLU A 616 -6.69 10.42 -10.90
C GLU A 616 -7.06 10.44 -12.38
N ALA A 617 -7.54 11.59 -12.86
CA ALA A 617 -7.81 11.79 -14.27
C ALA A 617 -6.48 11.89 -15.04
N VAL A 618 -6.31 11.07 -16.07
CA VAL A 618 -5.06 11.00 -16.86
C VAL A 618 -5.43 11.05 -18.35
N ASN A 619 -4.76 11.91 -19.12
CA ASN A 619 -4.94 12.03 -20.57
C ASN A 619 -6.39 12.28 -21.00
N GLY A 620 -7.10 13.17 -20.29
CA GLY A 620 -8.50 13.51 -20.57
C GLY A 620 -9.52 12.44 -20.21
N ARG A 621 -9.10 11.33 -19.59
CA ARG A 621 -9.98 10.28 -19.08
C ARG A 621 -10.34 10.54 -17.61
N PRO A 622 -11.61 10.34 -17.20
CA PRO A 622 -12.00 10.48 -15.80
C PRO A 622 -11.34 9.41 -14.92
N LYS A 623 -11.39 9.62 -13.61
CA LYS A 623 -10.95 8.62 -12.62
C LYS A 623 -11.71 7.31 -12.80
N GLY A 624 -11.03 6.19 -12.60
CA GLY A 624 -11.64 4.88 -12.71
C GLY A 624 -10.62 3.75 -12.73
N TYR A 625 -10.72 2.87 -13.74
CA TYR A 625 -9.74 1.84 -13.99
C TYR A 625 -9.74 1.39 -15.45
N SER A 626 -8.66 0.72 -15.85
CA SER A 626 -8.60 0.00 -17.11
C SER A 626 -8.31 -1.48 -16.89
N LEU A 627 -8.51 -2.30 -17.92
CA LEU A 627 -8.09 -3.70 -17.93
C LEU A 627 -7.68 -4.10 -19.34
N ILE A 628 -6.87 -5.15 -19.46
CA ILE A 628 -6.44 -5.70 -20.74
C ILE A 628 -7.14 -7.03 -20.97
N VAL A 629 -7.82 -7.14 -22.11
CA VAL A 629 -8.39 -8.38 -22.63
C VAL A 629 -7.47 -8.88 -23.73
N SER A 630 -6.86 -10.05 -23.52
CA SER A 630 -6.02 -10.71 -24.52
C SER A 630 -6.76 -11.88 -25.16
N ASN A 631 -6.42 -12.18 -26.42
CA ASN A 631 -7.05 -13.24 -27.19
C ASN A 631 -6.71 -14.62 -26.62
N ALA A 632 -7.71 -15.27 -26.02
CA ALA A 632 -7.63 -16.59 -25.43
C ALA A 632 -8.81 -17.52 -25.82
N GLY A 633 -9.78 -17.01 -26.57
CA GLY A 633 -10.98 -17.73 -26.98
C GLY A 633 -12.02 -16.83 -27.65
N ASP A 634 -13.14 -17.42 -28.07
CA ASP A 634 -14.14 -16.77 -28.91
C ASP A 634 -14.69 -15.46 -28.32
N TRP A 635 -14.99 -15.45 -27.02
CA TRP A 635 -15.47 -14.25 -26.31
C TRP A 635 -14.44 -13.11 -26.36
N THR A 636 -13.18 -13.40 -26.03
CA THR A 636 -12.11 -12.40 -26.02
C THR A 636 -11.78 -11.91 -27.42
N LYS A 637 -11.81 -12.81 -28.42
CA LYS A 637 -11.58 -12.48 -29.83
C LYS A 637 -12.67 -11.53 -30.35
N SER A 638 -13.94 -11.84 -30.04
CA SER A 638 -15.07 -10.96 -30.37
C SER A 638 -14.95 -9.59 -29.70
N THR A 639 -14.52 -9.56 -28.44
CA THR A 639 -14.29 -8.30 -27.71
C THR A 639 -13.23 -7.43 -28.37
N ILE A 640 -12.11 -8.04 -28.81
CA ILE A 640 -11.01 -7.34 -29.49
C ILE A 640 -11.45 -6.80 -30.85
N GLN A 641 -12.17 -7.60 -31.64
CA GLN A 641 -12.59 -7.24 -32.99
C GLN A 641 -13.66 -6.15 -33.01
N ASN A 642 -14.61 -6.20 -32.07
CA ASN A 642 -15.78 -5.33 -32.10
C ASN A 642 -15.65 -4.08 -31.23
N GLY A 643 -14.79 -4.08 -30.20
CA GLY A 643 -14.60 -2.93 -29.30
C GLY A 643 -15.91 -2.50 -28.61
N PRO A 644 -16.33 -3.15 -27.51
CA PRO A 644 -17.64 -2.89 -26.92
C PRO A 644 -17.77 -1.46 -26.39
N SER A 645 -18.88 -0.78 -26.70
CA SER A 645 -19.23 0.51 -26.08
C SER A 645 -19.88 0.35 -24.71
N HIS A 646 -20.46 -0.81 -24.44
CA HIS A 646 -21.11 -1.15 -23.18
C HIS A 646 -20.89 -2.62 -22.85
N ILE A 647 -20.75 -2.93 -21.56
CA ILE A 647 -20.62 -4.31 -21.09
C ILE A 647 -21.27 -4.47 -19.72
N TRP A 648 -21.71 -5.69 -19.39
CA TRP A 648 -22.23 -5.97 -18.07
C TRP A 648 -21.11 -6.24 -17.09
N THR A 649 -21.21 -5.63 -15.92
CA THR A 649 -20.41 -5.95 -14.74
C THR A 649 -21.33 -6.41 -13.63
N ARG A 650 -20.87 -7.36 -12.83
CA ARG A 650 -21.61 -7.87 -11.65
C ARG A 650 -20.77 -7.69 -10.42
N GLY A 651 -21.43 -7.25 -9.34
CA GLY A 651 -20.83 -7.21 -8.04
C GLY A 651 -19.83 -6.06 -7.85
N VAL A 652 -18.89 -6.28 -6.93
CA VAL A 652 -17.82 -5.32 -6.60
C VAL A 652 -16.46 -5.86 -7.08
N PRO A 653 -15.52 -4.97 -7.47
CA PRO A 653 -14.15 -5.39 -7.74
C PRO A 653 -13.60 -6.23 -6.58
N THR A 654 -13.11 -7.42 -6.92
CA THR A 654 -12.72 -8.44 -5.93
C THR A 654 -11.20 -8.55 -5.86
N CYS A 655 -10.64 -8.63 -4.66
CA CYS A 655 -9.20 -8.80 -4.46
C CYS A 655 -8.69 -10.09 -5.11
N GLY A 656 -7.60 -9.98 -5.84
CA GLY A 656 -6.88 -11.08 -6.48
C GLY A 656 -5.48 -11.27 -5.90
N VAL A 657 -4.74 -12.20 -6.49
CA VAL A 657 -3.41 -12.64 -5.99
C VAL A 657 -2.43 -11.48 -5.85
N MET A 658 -2.47 -10.48 -6.73
CA MET A 658 -1.54 -9.34 -6.66
C MET A 658 -1.68 -8.49 -5.40
N ARG A 659 -2.82 -8.58 -4.70
CA ARG A 659 -3.01 -7.90 -3.41
C ARG A 659 -1.95 -8.32 -2.37
N ILE A 660 -1.44 -9.55 -2.45
CA ILE A 660 -0.47 -10.08 -1.48
C ILE A 660 0.91 -9.42 -1.59
N ALA A 661 1.21 -8.68 -2.67
CA ALA A 661 2.47 -7.96 -2.81
C ALA A 661 2.69 -6.94 -1.68
N THR A 662 1.59 -6.41 -1.12
CA THR A 662 1.57 -5.51 0.04
C THR A 662 2.18 -6.11 1.30
N LEU A 663 2.24 -7.44 1.40
CA LEU A 663 2.81 -8.17 2.54
C LEU A 663 4.33 -8.25 2.52
N PHE A 664 5.01 -7.81 1.46
CA PHE A 664 6.43 -8.01 1.27
C PHE A 664 7.19 -6.69 1.06
N ASN A 665 8.46 -6.68 1.41
CA ASN A 665 9.38 -5.56 1.18
C ASN A 665 9.97 -5.61 -0.22
N ARG A 666 10.28 -6.82 -0.71
CA ARG A 666 10.90 -7.08 -2.02
C ARG A 666 10.24 -8.28 -2.69
N VAL A 667 9.79 -8.13 -3.93
CA VAL A 667 9.16 -9.22 -4.69
C VAL A 667 9.74 -9.38 -6.08
N VAL A 668 9.78 -10.61 -6.57
CA VAL A 668 9.98 -10.92 -7.98
C VAL A 668 8.64 -11.30 -8.60
N LEU A 669 8.27 -10.63 -9.68
CA LEU A 669 7.10 -10.95 -10.47
C LEU A 669 7.50 -11.81 -11.67
N ILE A 670 6.76 -12.87 -11.94
CA ILE A 670 6.91 -13.70 -13.13
C ILE A 670 5.59 -13.70 -13.91
N ALA A 671 5.60 -13.16 -15.12
CA ALA A 671 4.43 -13.13 -15.99
C ALA A 671 4.71 -13.91 -17.29
N THR A 672 3.69 -14.59 -17.82
CA THR A 672 3.76 -15.20 -19.16
C THR A 672 2.63 -14.72 -20.05
N GLY A 673 2.95 -14.25 -21.26
CA GLY A 673 1.95 -13.77 -22.23
C GLY A 673 1.03 -12.70 -21.61
N SER A 674 -0.28 -12.93 -21.70
CA SER A 674 -1.32 -12.06 -21.13
C SER A 674 -1.32 -11.97 -19.60
N GLY A 675 -0.54 -12.82 -18.91
CA GLY A 675 -0.30 -12.72 -17.47
C GLY A 675 0.36 -11.41 -17.04
N ILE A 676 0.84 -10.59 -17.99
CA ILE A 676 1.29 -9.23 -17.72
C ILE A 676 0.15 -8.31 -17.26
N GLY A 677 -1.07 -8.47 -17.79
CA GLY A 677 -2.20 -7.59 -17.48
C GLY A 677 -2.46 -7.45 -15.98
N PRO A 678 -2.60 -8.56 -15.23
CA PRO A 678 -2.80 -8.52 -13.79
C PRO A 678 -1.69 -7.87 -12.96
N VAL A 679 -0.45 -7.80 -13.46
CA VAL A 679 0.66 -7.19 -12.71
C VAL A 679 0.81 -5.69 -13.00
N LEU A 680 0.21 -5.17 -14.08
CA LEU A 680 0.40 -3.78 -14.51
C LEU A 680 -0.05 -2.75 -13.46
N GLY A 681 -1.13 -3.01 -12.72
CA GLY A 681 -1.56 -2.12 -11.64
C GLY A 681 -0.49 -1.96 -10.55
N HIS A 682 0.26 -3.03 -10.25
CA HIS A 682 1.40 -2.98 -9.32
C HIS A 682 2.65 -2.38 -9.98
N ILE A 683 2.91 -2.60 -11.26
CA ILE A 683 4.06 -1.98 -11.95
C ILE A 683 3.89 -0.45 -12.03
N GLN A 684 2.67 0.03 -12.28
CA GLN A 684 2.39 1.48 -12.34
C GLN A 684 2.47 2.15 -10.97
N ASN A 685 2.00 1.48 -9.92
CA ASN A 685 2.05 1.95 -8.54
C ASN A 685 2.53 0.83 -7.60
N PRO A 686 3.85 0.64 -7.47
CA PRO A 686 4.43 -0.47 -6.73
C PRO A 686 4.23 -0.30 -5.22
N SER A 687 3.73 -1.34 -4.57
CA SER A 687 3.60 -1.38 -3.10
C SER A 687 4.90 -1.78 -2.37
N CYS A 688 5.91 -2.21 -3.12
CA CYS A 688 7.20 -2.70 -2.64
C CYS A 688 8.24 -2.75 -3.76
N ALA A 689 9.51 -2.88 -3.41
CA ALA A 689 10.58 -2.99 -4.41
C ALA A 689 10.37 -4.26 -5.26
N THR A 690 10.46 -4.11 -6.58
CA THR A 690 9.96 -5.13 -7.51
C THR A 690 10.94 -5.36 -8.65
N GLN A 691 11.18 -6.65 -8.97
CA GLN A 691 11.81 -7.07 -10.21
C GLN A 691 10.84 -7.92 -11.04
N LEU A 692 11.03 -7.96 -12.36
CA LEU A 692 10.10 -8.60 -13.28
C LEU A 692 10.83 -9.57 -14.23
N ILE A 693 10.24 -10.75 -14.42
CA ILE A 693 10.48 -11.64 -15.56
C ILE A 693 9.18 -11.73 -16.34
N TRP A 694 9.19 -11.25 -17.58
CA TRP A 694 8.06 -11.37 -18.49
C TRP A 694 8.45 -12.17 -19.73
N SER A 695 7.86 -13.35 -19.88
CA SER A 695 8.09 -14.23 -21.03
C SER A 695 6.89 -14.22 -21.97
N THR A 696 7.06 -13.74 -23.19
CA THR A 696 6.00 -13.74 -24.21
C THR A 696 6.56 -13.92 -25.61
N LYS A 697 5.70 -14.23 -26.59
CA LYS A 697 6.07 -14.26 -28.01
C LYS A 697 6.00 -12.83 -28.54
N GLN A 698 7.07 -12.32 -29.17
CA GLN A 698 7.11 -11.00 -29.82
C GLN A 698 6.43 -9.90 -28.97
N PRO A 699 7.00 -9.52 -27.80
CA PRO A 699 6.35 -8.64 -26.82
C PRO A 699 5.84 -7.32 -27.41
N GLU A 700 6.66 -6.64 -28.22
CA GLU A 700 6.32 -5.35 -28.84
C GLU A 700 5.21 -5.46 -29.88
N GLU A 701 5.23 -6.49 -30.73
CA GLU A 701 4.17 -6.71 -31.73
C GLU A 701 2.84 -7.11 -31.07
N THR A 702 2.91 -7.87 -29.98
CA THR A 702 1.72 -8.44 -29.33
C THR A 702 1.02 -7.45 -28.42
N PHE A 703 1.79 -6.68 -27.64
CA PHE A 703 1.26 -5.78 -26.60
C PHE A 703 1.59 -4.29 -26.81
N GLY A 704 2.35 -3.96 -27.85
CA GLY A 704 2.75 -2.61 -28.21
C GLY A 704 4.07 -2.17 -27.56
N LYS A 705 4.81 -1.34 -28.30
CA LYS A 705 6.09 -0.76 -27.85
C LYS A 705 5.93 0.10 -26.59
N ALA A 706 4.84 0.87 -26.51
CA ALA A 706 4.56 1.74 -25.36
C ALA A 706 4.47 0.97 -24.03
N LEU A 707 3.90 -0.25 -24.04
CA LEU A 707 3.82 -1.07 -22.82
C LEU A 707 5.20 -1.57 -22.41
N CYS A 708 5.99 -2.06 -23.36
CA CYS A 708 7.34 -2.56 -23.10
C CYS A 708 8.23 -1.44 -22.55
N GLN A 709 8.15 -0.25 -23.13
CA GLN A 709 8.88 0.93 -22.65
C GLN A 709 8.44 1.35 -21.25
N THR A 710 7.12 1.39 -20.98
CA THR A 710 6.61 1.67 -19.62
C THR A 710 7.14 0.68 -18.59
N ILE A 711 7.29 -0.60 -18.95
CA ILE A 711 7.85 -1.63 -18.07
C ILE A 711 9.34 -1.35 -17.82
N SER A 712 10.13 -1.09 -18.87
CA SER A 712 11.56 -0.80 -18.74
C SER A 712 11.81 0.48 -17.94
N ASP A 713 11.01 1.53 -18.14
CA ASP A 713 11.13 2.80 -17.44
C ASP A 713 10.82 2.66 -15.94
N ARG A 714 9.86 1.78 -15.59
CA ARG A 714 9.44 1.56 -14.19
C ARG A 714 10.29 0.51 -13.47
N ILE A 715 10.84 -0.46 -14.20
CA ILE A 715 11.67 -1.55 -13.69
C ILE A 715 12.88 -1.66 -14.62
N PRO A 716 13.96 -0.89 -14.37
CA PRO A 716 15.12 -0.80 -15.27
C PRO A 716 15.76 -2.14 -15.64
N ASN A 717 15.77 -3.10 -14.71
CA ASN A 717 16.34 -4.44 -14.92
C ASN A 717 15.27 -5.51 -15.19
N ALA A 718 14.11 -5.12 -15.74
CA ALA A 718 13.07 -6.08 -16.12
C ALA A 718 13.57 -7.03 -17.22
N VAL A 719 13.41 -8.33 -16.99
CA VAL A 719 13.77 -9.38 -17.93
C VAL A 719 12.59 -9.62 -18.88
N ILE A 720 12.61 -8.98 -20.06
CA ILE A 720 11.63 -9.22 -21.12
C ILE A 720 12.16 -10.30 -22.08
N HIS A 721 11.66 -11.53 -21.94
CA HIS A 721 12.11 -12.70 -22.71
C HIS A 721 11.20 -12.97 -23.91
N ASP A 722 11.72 -12.73 -25.12
CA ASP A 722 11.04 -13.06 -26.37
C ASP A 722 11.21 -14.55 -26.71
N THR A 723 10.14 -15.33 -26.49
CA THR A 723 10.13 -16.78 -26.74
C THR A 723 10.28 -17.17 -28.20
N LYS A 724 10.02 -16.25 -29.16
CA LYS A 724 10.21 -16.53 -30.58
C LYS A 724 11.69 -16.44 -30.99
N LYS A 725 12.43 -15.51 -30.38
CA LYS A 725 13.85 -15.27 -30.64
C LYS A 725 14.75 -16.18 -29.81
N SER A 726 14.48 -16.29 -28.52
CA SER A 726 15.38 -16.93 -27.53
C SER A 726 14.88 -18.28 -27.01
N GLY A 727 13.82 -18.84 -27.61
CA GLY A 727 13.22 -20.10 -27.17
C GLY A 727 12.46 -20.01 -25.84
N ARG A 728 12.00 -21.14 -25.29
CA ARG A 728 11.24 -21.15 -24.02
C ARG A 728 12.19 -21.11 -22.82
N PRO A 729 12.05 -20.14 -21.89
CA PRO A 729 12.94 -20.03 -20.75
C PRO A 729 12.64 -21.06 -19.65
N ASP A 730 13.65 -21.41 -18.84
CA ASP A 730 13.41 -22.10 -17.57
C ASP A 730 13.08 -21.10 -16.46
N LEU A 731 11.78 -20.76 -16.37
CA LEU A 731 11.26 -19.82 -15.38
C LEU A 731 11.53 -20.23 -13.92
N VAL A 732 11.78 -21.52 -13.64
CA VAL A 732 12.17 -21.95 -12.29
C VAL A 732 13.57 -21.46 -11.97
N LYS A 733 14.47 -21.61 -12.93
CA LYS A 733 15.87 -21.23 -12.82
C LYS A 733 16.02 -19.72 -12.75
N MET A 734 15.47 -19.01 -13.75
CA MET A 734 15.48 -17.56 -13.80
C MET A 734 14.83 -16.94 -12.54
N GLY A 735 13.66 -17.46 -12.15
CA GLY A 735 12.95 -16.98 -10.96
C GLY A 735 13.73 -17.19 -9.66
N TYR A 736 14.45 -18.31 -9.51
CA TYR A 736 15.28 -18.57 -8.34
C TYR A 736 16.48 -17.65 -8.26
N ASN A 737 17.24 -17.54 -9.36
CA ASN A 737 18.46 -16.74 -9.42
C ASN A 737 18.17 -15.25 -9.26
N LEU A 738 17.07 -14.77 -9.87
CA LEU A 738 16.62 -13.40 -9.68
C LEU A 738 16.12 -13.15 -8.25
N ALA A 739 15.36 -14.08 -7.66
CA ALA A 739 14.91 -13.93 -6.28
C ALA A 739 16.08 -13.91 -5.28
N LYS A 740 17.14 -14.67 -5.53
CA LYS A 740 18.33 -14.68 -4.66
C LYS A 740 19.18 -13.43 -4.80
N SER A 741 19.49 -13.01 -6.03
CA SER A 741 20.24 -11.78 -6.28
C SER A 741 19.50 -10.54 -5.78
N PHE A 742 18.19 -10.47 -6.04
CA PHE A 742 17.34 -9.37 -5.59
C PHE A 742 16.89 -9.49 -4.12
N GLN A 743 17.38 -10.47 -3.35
CA GLN A 743 16.98 -10.72 -1.96
C GLN A 743 15.45 -10.67 -1.76
N ALA A 744 14.71 -11.24 -2.70
CA ALA A 744 13.26 -11.18 -2.70
C ALA A 744 12.69 -12.06 -1.59
N GLU A 745 11.75 -11.50 -0.82
CA GLU A 745 11.01 -12.24 0.20
C GLU A 745 9.98 -13.20 -0.41
N ALA A 746 9.52 -12.90 -1.62
CA ALA A 746 8.50 -13.68 -2.32
C ALA A 746 8.63 -13.58 -3.85
N VAL A 747 8.19 -14.64 -4.53
CA VAL A 747 7.97 -14.67 -5.97
C VAL A 747 6.47 -14.78 -6.25
N ILE A 748 5.92 -13.88 -7.06
CA ILE A 748 4.52 -13.94 -7.49
C ILE A 748 4.47 -14.24 -8.98
N ILE A 749 3.80 -15.34 -9.35
CA ILE A 749 3.68 -15.78 -10.74
C ILE A 749 2.25 -15.72 -11.26
N ILE A 750 2.08 -15.09 -12.43
CA ILE A 750 0.84 -15.07 -13.21
C ILE A 750 1.12 -15.74 -14.57
N ALA A 751 0.76 -17.02 -14.65
CA ALA A 751 0.90 -17.85 -15.83
C ALA A 751 -0.26 -18.85 -15.94
N ASN A 752 -0.24 -19.69 -16.99
CA ASN A 752 -1.17 -20.82 -17.08
C ASN A 752 -0.96 -21.82 -15.93
N GLU A 753 -1.99 -22.63 -15.63
CA GLU A 753 -2.01 -23.55 -14.49
C GLU A 753 -0.76 -24.45 -14.42
N LYS A 754 -0.33 -25.01 -15.55
CA LYS A 754 0.81 -25.94 -15.63
C LYS A 754 2.14 -25.25 -15.29
N ILE A 755 2.38 -24.06 -15.83
CA ILE A 755 3.58 -23.27 -15.57
C ILE A 755 3.58 -22.77 -14.13
N THR A 756 2.47 -22.20 -13.67
CA THR A 756 2.30 -21.73 -12.28
C THR A 756 2.63 -22.84 -11.28
N LYS A 757 2.04 -24.04 -11.45
CA LYS A 757 2.34 -25.20 -10.59
C LYS A 757 3.81 -25.61 -10.64
N LYS A 758 4.42 -25.62 -11.83
CA LYS A 758 5.85 -25.99 -12.01
C LYS A 758 6.76 -25.00 -11.26
N VAL A 759 6.53 -23.70 -11.42
CA VAL A 759 7.37 -22.65 -10.84
C VAL A 759 7.18 -22.55 -9.33
N VAL A 760 5.94 -22.50 -8.84
CA VAL A 760 5.66 -22.48 -7.40
C VAL A 760 6.28 -23.69 -6.71
N TYR A 761 6.07 -24.90 -7.25
CA TYR A 761 6.71 -26.10 -6.71
C TYR A 761 8.23 -26.05 -6.77
N GLY A 762 8.80 -25.58 -7.89
CA GLY A 762 10.24 -25.50 -8.11
C GLY A 762 10.95 -24.55 -7.14
N LEU A 763 10.31 -23.43 -6.80
CA LEU A 763 10.82 -22.42 -5.89
C LEU A 763 10.58 -22.77 -4.42
N GLU A 764 9.35 -23.18 -4.06
CA GLU A 764 9.03 -23.52 -2.67
C GLU A 764 9.82 -24.73 -2.17
N THR A 765 10.17 -25.68 -3.05
CA THR A 765 11.02 -26.84 -2.69
C THR A 765 12.50 -26.48 -2.49
N ARG A 766 12.88 -25.24 -2.79
CA ARG A 766 14.23 -24.68 -2.61
C ARG A 766 14.25 -23.50 -1.63
N GLY A 767 13.20 -23.38 -0.82
CA GLY A 767 13.10 -22.38 0.25
C GLY A 767 12.76 -20.97 -0.21
N VAL A 768 12.34 -20.76 -1.46
CA VAL A 768 11.86 -19.46 -1.93
C VAL A 768 10.33 -19.43 -1.86
N PRO A 769 9.71 -18.56 -1.04
CA PRO A 769 8.26 -18.43 -0.99
C PRO A 769 7.73 -18.01 -2.36
N ALA A 770 6.81 -18.79 -2.92
CA ALA A 770 6.25 -18.53 -4.24
C ALA A 770 4.73 -18.66 -4.24
N TYR A 771 4.06 -17.74 -4.93
CA TYR A 771 2.61 -17.62 -4.96
C TYR A 771 2.17 -17.46 -6.40
N GLY A 772 1.00 -18.00 -6.74
CA GLY A 772 0.45 -17.82 -8.08
C GLY A 772 -1.03 -18.07 -8.12
N ALA A 773 -1.70 -17.38 -9.03
CA ALA A 773 -3.09 -17.64 -9.32
C ALA A 773 -3.22 -19.05 -9.88
N ILE A 774 -3.75 -19.97 -9.07
CA ILE A 774 -4.29 -21.22 -9.59
C ILE A 774 -5.69 -20.84 -10.08
N TRP A 775 -5.82 -20.68 -11.38
CA TRP A 775 -7.08 -20.52 -12.08
C TRP A 775 -7.89 -21.82 -11.91
N ASP A 776 -8.49 -21.98 -10.74
CA ASP A 776 -9.55 -22.96 -10.51
C ASP A 776 -10.84 -22.29 -11.03
N SER A 777 -10.97 -22.27 -12.36
CA SER A 777 -12.19 -21.83 -13.08
C SER A 777 -13.36 -22.73 -12.69
#